data_AF-A0A349PP64-F1
#
_entry.id   AF-A0A349PP64-F1
#
_cell.length_a   1.000
_cell.length_b   1.000
_cell.length_c   1.000
_cell.angle_alpha   90.00
_cell.angle_beta   90.00
_cell.angle_gamma   90.00
#
_symmetry.space_group_name_H-M   'P 1'
#
loop_
_entity.id
_entity.type
_entity.pdbx_description
1 polymer ?
#
loop_
_entity_poly.entity_id
_entity_poly.type
_entity_poly.pdbx_seq_one_letter_code
_entity_poly.pdbx_strand_id
1 'polypeptide(L)'
;MELEQLNAALKAHDLELVIGLETHVRLNTKTKLFCSCPNQEIETPNENICSVCTGQMGVLPAINKEAIIKAIYFGKAVDSSFSNEIISWDRKHYEYPDNPKNIQITQFHNPIIPDGHVSCYRNDGTQFTVNLTQVHIEEDAAKLVHEKKISLVDFNKAGVPLIEIVTEPCIRNIEDASTYAQYIQRIVQNLGISEANLEKGEFKSDVSVSLRRKHSYELNPRTEIKNLNSFKFMVEALKEEVEKQFNYFIENAAFRPDQTTVLWDADLKQTKTMRKKEFEADYRFISEPDLPFVNIKAEIEAIKVDTTALPYAVESILINGGVLPQDAKFFTADKLRSQTFVEINNEIKDPSFVAKTLANNIKPEDYGKINIIAQLTDIFKLFKAEKITAVLVQNGITGYLKDRTFDYNKYFEENTISEDKIQEVIAKVISENEAVANDIKAGDQGKAGILVGKVLGIIGKGANGKVIRQIILDQLGAAAVLENEQASETISKETVLENKEVQEETFPEIPIIIKDTYRTHKISQLAEENIQEEVLLSGWVASVRDHGELMFIDLRDSSYEIFQVRISRESFPNIDELVKLKPESVISVKGIVVGRNEDDYNAGLRTGKIELETSVLEILNLSKTLPFEIKRAAKTNEAIRFQYKFLDHRNEEVRRAIVNRHKVIKLLRDILDEEEFLEIETP
;
A
#
# COMPACT_ATOMS: atom_id res chain seq x y z
N MET A 1 -19.35 0.83 -18.50
CA MET A 1 -18.87 1.77 -19.56
C MET A 1 -17.56 1.26 -20.16
N GLU A 2 -17.13 1.68 -21.36
CA GLU A 2 -15.72 1.45 -21.75
C GLU A 2 -14.77 2.38 -20.98
N LEU A 3 -13.49 2.02 -20.89
CA LEU A 3 -12.55 2.69 -19.99
C LEU A 3 -12.29 4.16 -20.42
N GLU A 4 -12.21 4.42 -21.73
CA GLU A 4 -12.16 5.77 -22.30
C GLU A 4 -13.41 6.61 -21.94
N GLN A 5 -14.59 5.99 -21.98
CA GLN A 5 -15.85 6.66 -21.64
C GLN A 5 -15.91 7.00 -20.15
N LEU A 6 -15.45 6.09 -19.30
CA LEU A 6 -15.39 6.30 -17.85
C LEU A 6 -14.43 7.44 -17.51
N ASN A 7 -13.23 7.44 -18.10
CA ASN A 7 -12.24 8.51 -17.92
C ASN A 7 -12.78 9.87 -18.40
N ALA A 8 -13.46 9.90 -19.55
CA ALA A 8 -14.11 11.11 -20.05
C ALA A 8 -15.23 11.61 -19.12
N ALA A 9 -16.04 10.70 -18.57
CA ALA A 9 -17.12 11.02 -17.65
C ALA A 9 -16.60 11.57 -16.30
N LEU A 10 -15.57 10.96 -15.74
CA LEU A 10 -14.89 11.47 -14.52
C LEU A 10 -14.34 12.87 -14.77
N LYS A 11 -13.67 13.09 -15.91
CA LYS A 11 -13.15 14.40 -16.30
C LYS A 11 -14.25 15.46 -16.45
N ALA A 12 -15.40 15.09 -17.02
CA ALA A 12 -16.54 15.99 -17.18
C ALA A 12 -17.16 16.44 -15.85
N HIS A 13 -16.96 15.66 -14.77
CA HIS A 13 -17.46 15.96 -13.43
C HIS A 13 -16.38 16.49 -12.48
N ASP A 14 -15.22 16.85 -13.02
CA ASP A 14 -14.07 17.34 -12.26
C ASP A 14 -13.60 16.37 -11.16
N LEU A 15 -13.67 15.07 -11.46
CA LEU A 15 -13.24 13.99 -10.59
C LEU A 15 -11.88 13.44 -11.01
N GLU A 16 -11.10 12.99 -10.03
CA GLU A 16 -9.89 12.19 -10.25
C GLU A 16 -9.93 10.90 -9.43
N LEU A 17 -9.23 9.89 -9.95
CA LEU A 17 -9.01 8.62 -9.29
C LEU A 17 -7.88 8.74 -8.29
N VAL A 18 -8.01 8.05 -7.16
CA VAL A 18 -6.94 7.88 -6.19
C VAL A 18 -6.80 6.40 -5.91
N ILE A 19 -5.70 5.81 -6.39
CA ILE A 19 -5.42 4.38 -6.26
C ILE A 19 -4.13 4.20 -5.46
N GLY A 20 -4.16 3.25 -4.52
CA GLY A 20 -2.99 2.73 -3.81
C GLY A 20 -3.00 1.21 -3.80
N LEU A 21 -1.83 0.60 -3.73
CA LEU A 21 -1.64 -0.86 -3.74
C LEU A 21 -0.89 -1.31 -2.49
N GLU A 22 -1.27 -2.48 -2.02
CA GLU A 22 -0.57 -3.25 -1.01
C GLU A 22 -0.18 -4.57 -1.67
N THR A 23 1.12 -4.83 -1.80
CA THR A 23 1.63 -6.01 -2.52
C THR A 23 2.45 -6.87 -1.58
N HIS A 24 2.00 -8.11 -1.35
CA HIS A 24 2.76 -9.13 -0.63
C HIS A 24 3.61 -9.95 -1.60
N VAL A 25 4.90 -10.05 -1.31
CA VAL A 25 5.85 -10.89 -2.05
C VAL A 25 6.54 -11.85 -1.10
N ARG A 26 6.36 -13.17 -1.32
CA ARG A 26 7.07 -14.21 -0.57
C ARG A 26 8.54 -14.26 -0.97
N LEU A 27 9.43 -14.28 0.01
CA LEU A 27 10.87 -14.40 -0.22
C LEU A 27 11.27 -15.88 -0.34
N ASN A 28 12.04 -16.22 -1.38
CA ASN A 28 12.51 -17.60 -1.66
C ASN A 28 13.70 -18.02 -0.78
N THR A 29 13.66 -17.71 0.52
CA THR A 29 14.70 -18.10 1.49
C THR A 29 14.71 -19.60 1.78
N LYS A 30 15.79 -20.12 2.37
CA LYS A 30 15.89 -21.54 2.72
C LYS A 30 15.03 -21.94 3.93
N THR A 31 14.98 -21.09 4.94
CA THR A 31 14.23 -21.31 6.19
C THR A 31 13.17 -20.24 6.38
N LYS A 32 12.18 -20.51 7.24
CA LYS A 32 11.15 -19.54 7.62
C LYS A 32 11.73 -18.28 8.29
N LEU A 33 10.90 -17.26 8.49
CA LEU A 33 11.34 -15.93 8.92
C LEU A 33 11.87 -15.93 10.36
N PHE A 34 11.17 -16.65 11.25
CA PHE A 34 11.45 -16.65 12.68
C PHE A 34 11.81 -18.03 13.25
N CYS A 35 12.00 -19.05 12.40
CA CYS A 35 12.36 -20.39 12.83
C CYS A 35 13.17 -21.14 11.76
N SER A 36 13.74 -22.29 12.12
CA SER A 36 14.61 -23.10 11.26
C SER A 36 13.86 -24.08 10.34
N CYS A 37 12.52 -24.05 10.30
CA CYS A 37 11.77 -24.91 9.39
C CYS A 37 12.08 -24.58 7.93
N PRO A 38 12.08 -25.58 7.03
CA PRO A 38 12.20 -25.35 5.60
C PRO A 38 11.10 -24.42 5.08
N ASN A 39 11.49 -23.46 4.23
CA ASN A 39 10.57 -22.63 3.46
C ASN A 39 10.33 -23.27 2.08
N GLN A 40 9.83 -24.50 2.09
CA GLN A 40 9.55 -25.27 0.89
C GLN A 40 8.05 -25.63 0.85
N GLU A 41 7.46 -25.48 -0.31
CA GLU A 41 6.11 -25.95 -0.59
C GLU A 41 6.08 -27.48 -0.65
N ILE A 42 5.18 -28.09 0.13
CA ILE A 42 5.01 -29.54 0.21
C ILE A 42 3.51 -29.90 0.19
N GLU A 43 3.22 -31.12 -0.26
CA GLU A 43 1.83 -31.60 -0.37
C GLU A 43 1.27 -32.13 0.96
N THR A 44 2.12 -32.72 1.81
CA THR A 44 1.71 -33.25 3.11
C THR A 44 1.41 -32.10 4.08
N PRO A 45 0.19 -31.97 4.62
CA PRO A 45 -0.13 -30.93 5.59
C PRO A 45 0.65 -31.07 6.89
N ASN A 46 1.04 -29.94 7.49
CA ASN A 46 1.64 -29.87 8.83
C ASN A 46 2.94 -30.70 9.01
N GLU A 47 3.80 -30.77 7.99
CA GLU A 47 5.10 -31.47 8.04
C GLU A 47 6.28 -30.48 8.20
N ASN A 48 6.26 -29.34 7.51
CA ASN A 48 7.27 -28.28 7.63
C ASN A 48 6.94 -27.30 8.78
N ILE A 49 6.75 -27.84 9.99
CA ILE A 49 6.32 -27.07 11.17
C ILE A 49 7.24 -27.29 12.37
N CYS A 50 7.21 -26.37 13.32
CA CYS A 50 7.85 -26.49 14.63
C CYS A 50 7.05 -25.74 15.68
N SER A 51 7.49 -25.81 16.93
CA SER A 51 6.87 -25.14 18.07
C SER A 51 6.79 -23.62 17.90
N VAL A 52 7.77 -22.98 17.23
CA VAL A 52 7.80 -21.53 17.00
C VAL A 52 6.71 -21.10 16.01
N CYS A 53 6.67 -21.68 14.81
CA CYS A 53 5.70 -21.27 13.79
C CYS A 53 4.26 -21.74 14.10
N THR A 54 4.10 -22.66 15.05
CA THR A 54 2.80 -23.08 15.59
C THR A 54 2.42 -22.38 16.90
N GLY A 55 3.24 -21.45 17.39
CA GLY A 55 2.90 -20.63 18.56
C GLY A 55 2.75 -21.39 19.87
N GLN A 56 3.54 -22.46 20.07
CA GLN A 56 3.50 -23.23 21.32
C GLN A 56 4.02 -22.39 22.50
N MET A 57 3.55 -22.70 23.70
CA MET A 57 3.93 -21.98 24.91
C MET A 57 5.45 -22.07 25.18
N GLY A 58 6.08 -20.93 25.52
CA GLY A 58 7.48 -20.85 25.92
C GLY A 58 8.50 -20.82 24.77
N VAL A 59 8.06 -20.67 23.53
CA VAL A 59 8.94 -20.54 22.35
C VAL A 59 9.38 -19.10 22.12
N LEU A 60 10.54 -18.91 21.48
CA LEU A 60 11.04 -17.60 21.07
C LEU A 60 11.35 -17.58 19.57
N PRO A 61 11.02 -16.49 18.85
CA PRO A 61 11.38 -16.30 17.45
C PRO A 61 12.88 -16.02 17.26
N ALA A 62 13.44 -16.42 16.12
CA ALA A 62 14.81 -16.11 15.72
C ALA A 62 14.85 -15.64 14.26
N ILE A 63 15.28 -14.39 14.04
CA ILE A 63 15.23 -13.74 12.73
C ILE A 63 16.16 -14.36 11.69
N ASN A 64 15.64 -14.55 10.47
CA ASN A 64 16.36 -15.01 9.30
C ASN A 64 17.15 -13.87 8.61
N LYS A 65 18.49 -13.95 8.65
CA LYS A 65 19.40 -12.99 7.97
C LYS A 65 19.18 -12.93 6.45
N GLU A 66 18.84 -14.05 5.81
CA GLU A 66 18.62 -14.11 4.35
C GLU A 66 17.42 -13.24 3.94
N ALA A 67 16.36 -13.20 4.77
CA ALA A 67 15.19 -12.37 4.51
C ALA A 67 15.53 -10.87 4.51
N ILE A 68 16.33 -10.42 5.49
CA ILE A 68 16.83 -9.04 5.57
C ILE A 68 17.67 -8.68 4.35
N ILE A 69 18.62 -9.54 3.96
CA ILE A 69 19.47 -9.32 2.79
C ILE A 69 18.62 -9.15 1.53
N LYS A 70 17.64 -10.04 1.31
CA LYS A 70 16.75 -9.99 0.14
C LYS A 70 15.88 -8.74 0.12
N ALA A 71 15.39 -8.29 1.27
CA ALA A 71 14.70 -7.02 1.38
C ALA A 71 15.62 -5.84 1.04
N ILE A 72 16.89 -5.81 1.51
CA ILE A 72 17.85 -4.76 1.12
C ILE A 72 18.10 -4.74 -0.39
N TYR A 73 18.19 -5.92 -1.04
CA TYR A 73 18.25 -5.99 -2.51
C TYR A 73 17.05 -5.31 -3.16
N PHE A 74 15.84 -5.54 -2.65
CA PHE A 74 14.63 -4.89 -3.13
C PHE A 74 14.67 -3.37 -2.91
N GLY A 75 14.99 -2.92 -1.70
CA GLY A 75 15.04 -1.49 -1.36
C GLY A 75 16.02 -0.70 -2.24
N LYS A 76 17.18 -1.28 -2.57
CA LYS A 76 18.12 -0.66 -3.53
C LYS A 76 17.60 -0.63 -4.96
N ALA A 77 16.79 -1.62 -5.35
CA ALA A 77 16.20 -1.67 -6.69
C ALA A 77 15.07 -0.64 -6.88
N VAL A 78 14.43 -0.22 -5.79
CA VAL A 78 13.38 0.83 -5.77
C VAL A 78 13.91 2.17 -5.25
N ASP A 79 15.22 2.36 -5.25
CA ASP A 79 15.91 3.60 -4.86
C ASP A 79 15.45 4.17 -3.49
N SER A 80 15.39 3.29 -2.49
CA SER A 80 15.12 3.70 -1.10
C SER A 80 16.30 4.44 -0.48
N SER A 81 16.00 5.45 0.33
CA SER A 81 16.99 6.18 1.11
C SER A 81 17.63 5.33 2.21
N PHE A 82 16.94 4.29 2.68
CA PHE A 82 17.28 3.53 3.89
C PHE A 82 17.56 4.44 5.10
N SER A 83 16.77 5.50 5.28
CA SER A 83 16.90 6.41 6.43
C SER A 83 16.84 5.71 7.80
N ASN A 84 16.21 4.52 7.86
CA ASN A 84 16.22 3.63 9.02
C ASN A 84 17.45 2.71 9.02
N GLU A 85 18.55 3.13 9.66
CA GLU A 85 19.74 2.26 9.83
C GLU A 85 19.50 1.11 10.83
N ILE A 86 18.52 1.28 11.73
CA ILE A 86 18.12 0.31 12.75
C ILE A 86 16.65 -0.03 12.54
N ILE A 87 16.38 -1.31 12.29
CA ILE A 87 15.03 -1.82 12.10
C ILE A 87 14.50 -2.44 13.39
N SER A 88 13.18 -2.37 13.58
CA SER A 88 12.47 -2.98 14.71
C SER A 88 11.38 -3.93 14.23
N TRP A 89 10.85 -4.71 15.16
CA TRP A 89 9.77 -5.66 14.95
C TRP A 89 8.58 -5.27 15.83
N ASP A 90 7.39 -5.52 15.33
CA ASP A 90 6.14 -5.15 15.97
C ASP A 90 5.14 -6.31 15.90
N ARG A 91 4.29 -6.41 16.91
CA ARG A 91 3.19 -7.37 16.97
C ARG A 91 1.92 -6.74 16.43
N LYS A 92 1.39 -7.29 15.34
CA LYS A 92 0.05 -7.01 14.83
C LYS A 92 -0.93 -8.01 15.43
N HIS A 93 -1.75 -7.57 16.38
CA HIS A 93 -2.66 -8.44 17.13
C HIS A 93 -3.96 -8.71 16.37
N TYR A 94 -4.23 -9.97 16.07
CA TYR A 94 -5.54 -10.40 15.59
C TYR A 94 -5.73 -11.91 15.81
N GLU A 95 -6.97 -12.28 16.14
CA GLU A 95 -7.36 -13.66 16.39
C GLU A 95 -7.92 -14.27 15.12
N TYR A 96 -7.26 -15.29 14.59
CA TYR A 96 -7.77 -16.05 13.46
C TYR A 96 -7.16 -17.47 13.43
N PRO A 97 -7.89 -18.52 12.98
CA PRO A 97 -7.40 -19.90 13.07
C PRO A 97 -6.09 -20.18 12.32
N ASP A 98 -5.75 -19.37 11.32
CA ASP A 98 -4.51 -19.49 10.57
C ASP A 98 -3.30 -18.81 11.23
N ASN A 99 -3.51 -18.05 12.30
CA ASN A 99 -2.46 -17.40 13.06
C ASN A 99 -2.47 -17.90 14.52
N PRO A 100 -1.75 -19.00 14.81
CA PRO A 100 -1.89 -19.68 16.10
C PRO A 100 -1.32 -18.87 17.27
N LYS A 101 -0.48 -17.86 16.99
CA LYS A 101 0.09 -16.96 18.00
C LYS A 101 -0.88 -15.84 18.41
N ASN A 102 -1.96 -15.63 17.66
CA ASN A 102 -2.83 -14.44 17.73
C ASN A 102 -2.09 -13.09 17.55
N ILE A 103 -0.84 -13.14 17.11
CA ILE A 103 0.01 -12.02 16.73
C ILE A 103 0.73 -12.38 15.44
N GLN A 104 0.80 -11.46 14.50
CA GLN A 104 1.69 -11.55 13.34
C GLN A 104 2.87 -10.63 13.62
N ILE A 105 4.09 -11.17 13.61
CA ILE A 105 5.29 -10.36 13.74
C ILE A 105 5.57 -9.68 12.38
N THR A 106 5.64 -8.35 12.41
CA THR A 106 5.78 -7.46 11.24
C THR A 106 6.66 -6.25 11.60
N GLN A 107 6.67 -5.19 10.80
CA GLN A 107 7.33 -3.92 11.13
C GLN A 107 6.38 -2.75 10.84
N PHE A 108 6.06 -1.98 11.88
CA PHE A 108 5.19 -0.81 11.79
C PHE A 108 5.97 0.48 12.05
N HIS A 109 6.80 0.51 13.08
CA HIS A 109 7.49 1.75 13.49
C HIS A 109 8.76 2.04 12.68
N ASN A 110 9.64 1.04 12.53
CA ASN A 110 10.91 1.18 11.81
C ASN A 110 11.00 0.07 10.74
N PRO A 111 10.29 0.22 9.61
CA PRO A 111 10.35 -0.72 8.50
C PRO A 111 11.75 -0.77 7.90
N ILE A 112 12.08 -1.89 7.26
CA ILE A 112 13.36 -2.08 6.58
C ILE A 112 13.60 -1.11 5.42
N ILE A 113 12.53 -0.69 4.74
CA ILE A 113 12.58 0.23 3.61
C ILE A 113 11.54 1.32 3.90
N PRO A 114 11.97 2.51 4.33
CA PRO A 114 11.06 3.58 4.75
C PRO A 114 10.48 4.40 3.59
N ASP A 115 10.99 4.22 2.37
CA ASP A 115 10.58 4.96 1.19
C ASP A 115 11.12 4.28 -0.08
N GLY A 116 10.72 4.78 -1.25
CA GLY A 116 11.26 4.38 -2.54
C GLY A 116 10.34 4.81 -3.67
N HIS A 117 10.69 4.47 -4.90
CA HIS A 117 9.83 4.72 -6.05
C HIS A 117 10.08 3.70 -7.18
N VAL A 118 9.05 3.54 -8.02
CA VAL A 118 9.11 2.66 -9.18
C VAL A 118 8.60 3.40 -10.41
N SER A 119 9.50 3.60 -11.36
CA SER A 119 9.19 4.20 -12.65
C SER A 119 8.79 3.14 -13.67
N CYS A 120 7.74 3.42 -14.43
CA CYS A 120 7.09 2.48 -15.33
C CYS A 120 6.80 3.12 -16.69
N TYR A 121 6.85 2.31 -17.75
CA TYR A 121 6.37 2.68 -19.08
C TYR A 121 4.98 2.10 -19.37
N ARG A 122 4.11 2.99 -19.89
CA ARG A 122 2.83 2.61 -20.51
C ARG A 122 3.07 2.04 -21.91
N ASN A 123 2.03 1.40 -22.46
CA ASN A 123 2.10 0.79 -23.79
C ASN A 123 2.23 1.82 -24.92
N ASP A 124 1.88 3.09 -24.68
CA ASP A 124 2.06 4.21 -25.60
C ASP A 124 3.45 4.85 -25.52
N GLY A 125 4.32 4.35 -24.62
CA GLY A 125 5.68 4.86 -24.41
C GLY A 125 5.76 6.03 -23.42
N THR A 126 4.63 6.50 -22.89
CA THR A 126 4.63 7.49 -21.80
C THR A 126 5.06 6.86 -20.48
N GLN A 127 5.58 7.67 -19.57
CA GLN A 127 6.08 7.23 -18.27
C GLN A 127 5.16 7.64 -17.12
N PHE A 128 5.27 6.93 -16.02
CA PHE A 128 4.78 7.37 -14.71
C PHE A 128 5.63 6.77 -13.59
N THR A 129 5.54 7.37 -12.41
CA THR A 129 6.27 6.93 -11.23
C THR A 129 5.29 6.71 -10.09
N VAL A 130 5.48 5.62 -9.36
CA VAL A 130 4.73 5.28 -8.15
C VAL A 130 5.68 5.39 -6.96
N ASN A 131 5.31 6.23 -6.00
CA ASN A 131 6.08 6.38 -4.76
C ASN A 131 5.63 5.32 -3.75
N LEU A 132 6.57 4.83 -2.96
CA LEU A 132 6.34 3.87 -1.90
C LEU A 132 6.28 4.60 -0.56
N THR A 133 5.27 4.28 0.25
CA THR A 133 5.19 4.74 1.63
C THR A 133 6.18 3.97 2.50
N GLN A 134 6.24 2.64 2.32
CA GLN A 134 7.18 1.77 3.02
C GLN A 134 7.17 0.36 2.42
N VAL A 135 8.18 -0.43 2.78
CA VAL A 135 8.19 -1.88 2.61
C VAL A 135 8.69 -2.51 3.91
N HIS A 136 7.89 -3.41 4.47
CA HIS A 136 8.21 -4.11 5.72
C HIS A 136 8.31 -5.62 5.52
N ILE A 137 9.10 -6.27 6.38
CA ILE A 137 9.17 -7.73 6.44
C ILE A 137 8.13 -8.24 7.43
N GLU A 138 7.40 -9.28 7.06
CA GLU A 138 6.47 -9.96 7.96
C GLU A 138 6.40 -11.46 7.70
N GLU A 139 5.71 -12.18 8.58
CA GLU A 139 5.44 -13.61 8.43
C GLU A 139 4.08 -13.88 7.78
N ASP A 140 4.00 -14.92 6.94
CA ASP A 140 2.71 -15.37 6.37
C ASP A 140 1.93 -16.16 7.43
N ALA A 141 0.61 -16.07 7.33
CA ALA A 141 -0.30 -16.90 8.11
C ALA A 141 -0.32 -18.35 7.58
N ALA A 142 -1.00 -19.26 8.26
CA ALA A 142 -1.27 -20.62 7.77
C ALA A 142 -2.21 -20.61 6.56
N LYS A 143 -2.42 -21.78 5.94
CA LYS A 143 -3.43 -21.98 4.90
C LYS A 143 -4.71 -22.52 5.52
N LEU A 144 -5.86 -21.97 5.13
CA LEU A 144 -7.17 -22.52 5.45
C LEU A 144 -7.77 -23.23 4.23
N VAL A 145 -8.34 -24.41 4.46
CA VAL A 145 -9.13 -25.14 3.47
C VAL A 145 -10.52 -25.34 4.05
N HIS A 146 -11.52 -24.70 3.43
CA HIS A 146 -12.90 -24.75 3.90
C HIS A 146 -13.63 -25.96 3.32
N GLU A 147 -14.13 -26.84 4.17
CA GLU A 147 -14.94 -28.00 3.81
C GLU A 147 -16.32 -27.90 4.45
N LYS A 148 -17.34 -27.46 3.69
CA LYS A 148 -18.76 -27.37 4.11
C LYS A 148 -19.02 -26.82 5.53
N LYS A 149 -18.83 -27.63 6.58
CA LYS A 149 -19.07 -27.31 7.98
C LYS A 149 -17.81 -27.13 8.84
N ILE A 150 -16.63 -27.47 8.31
CA ILE A 150 -15.35 -27.37 9.02
C ILE A 150 -14.33 -26.61 8.17
N SER A 151 -13.31 -26.07 8.83
CA SER A 151 -12.14 -25.52 8.15
C SER A 151 -10.92 -26.29 8.64
N LEU A 152 -10.11 -26.77 7.71
CA LEU A 152 -8.85 -27.44 7.97
C LEU A 152 -7.73 -26.40 7.93
N VAL A 153 -6.78 -26.51 8.86
CA VAL A 153 -5.64 -25.59 8.98
C VAL A 153 -4.35 -26.33 8.65
N ASP A 154 -3.57 -25.75 7.73
CA ASP A 154 -2.23 -26.24 7.38
C ASP A 154 -1.17 -25.16 7.68
N PHE A 155 -0.38 -25.42 8.73
CA PHE A 155 0.67 -24.54 9.25
C PHE A 155 2.00 -24.63 8.48
N ASN A 156 2.09 -25.44 7.42
CA ASN A 156 3.28 -25.45 6.55
C ASN A 156 3.67 -24.05 6.07
N LYS A 157 2.66 -23.21 5.78
CA LYS A 157 2.83 -21.84 5.31
C LYS A 157 3.08 -20.81 6.43
N ALA A 158 2.71 -21.14 7.67
CA ALA A 158 2.85 -20.21 8.80
C ALA A 158 4.32 -19.91 9.06
N GLY A 159 4.69 -18.63 9.15
CA GLY A 159 6.07 -18.19 9.37
C GLY A 159 6.90 -17.99 8.09
N VAL A 160 6.34 -18.22 6.90
CA VAL A 160 7.03 -17.96 5.63
C VAL A 160 7.37 -16.47 5.52
N PRO A 161 8.60 -16.08 5.12
CA PRO A 161 8.94 -14.66 5.01
C PRO A 161 8.27 -14.00 3.81
N LEU A 162 7.73 -12.81 4.02
CA LEU A 162 7.30 -11.91 2.95
C LEU A 162 7.75 -10.47 3.20
N ILE A 163 7.80 -9.72 2.11
CA ILE A 163 7.77 -8.27 2.15
C ILE A 163 6.39 -7.78 1.74
N GLU A 164 5.87 -6.80 2.46
CA GLU A 164 4.66 -6.05 2.07
C GLU A 164 5.09 -4.69 1.55
N ILE A 165 4.74 -4.39 0.32
CA ILE A 165 5.09 -3.15 -0.39
C ILE A 165 3.85 -2.27 -0.42
N VAL A 166 3.91 -1.13 0.26
CA VAL A 166 2.79 -0.19 0.38
C VAL A 166 3.10 1.05 -0.44
N THR A 167 2.23 1.39 -1.38
CA THR A 167 2.37 2.59 -2.20
C THR A 167 1.73 3.80 -1.53
N GLU A 168 2.26 4.99 -1.82
CA GLU A 168 1.47 6.22 -1.71
C GLU A 168 0.20 6.09 -2.57
N PRO A 169 -0.92 6.75 -2.20
CA PRO A 169 -2.14 6.78 -3.02
C PRO A 169 -1.96 7.74 -4.22
N CYS A 170 -0.95 7.50 -5.06
CA CYS A 170 -0.49 8.39 -6.12
C CYS A 170 -0.88 7.92 -7.54
N ILE A 171 -1.50 6.75 -7.69
CA ILE A 171 -1.90 6.24 -9.01
C ILE A 171 -3.23 6.89 -9.43
N ARG A 172 -3.29 7.34 -10.70
CA ARG A 172 -4.41 8.13 -11.27
C ARG A 172 -5.11 7.46 -12.46
N ASN A 173 -4.52 6.42 -13.04
CA ASN A 173 -5.13 5.64 -14.12
C ASN A 173 -5.27 4.18 -13.70
N ILE A 174 -6.32 3.50 -14.18
CA ILE A 174 -6.63 2.13 -13.78
C ILE A 174 -5.55 1.16 -14.29
N GLU A 175 -5.11 1.31 -15.53
CA GLU A 175 -4.11 0.45 -16.16
C GLU A 175 -2.71 0.63 -15.55
N ASP A 176 -2.44 1.78 -14.95
CA ASP A 176 -1.18 2.07 -14.27
C ASP A 176 -1.01 1.18 -13.03
N ALA A 177 -2.09 0.86 -12.31
CA ALA A 177 -2.05 -0.05 -11.16
C ALA A 177 -1.56 -1.46 -11.55
N SER A 178 -2.12 -2.00 -12.63
CA SER A 178 -1.74 -3.30 -13.18
C SER A 178 -0.32 -3.29 -13.75
N THR A 179 0.07 -2.20 -14.42
CA THR A 179 1.43 -2.03 -14.95
C THR A 179 2.45 -1.97 -13.83
N TYR A 180 2.19 -1.18 -12.77
CA TYR A 180 3.06 -1.09 -11.59
C TYR A 180 3.23 -2.47 -10.92
N ALA A 181 2.15 -3.22 -10.69
CA ALA A 181 2.24 -4.54 -10.07
C ALA A 181 3.07 -5.53 -10.92
N GLN A 182 2.98 -5.47 -12.25
CA GLN A 182 3.85 -6.23 -13.15
C GLN A 182 5.31 -5.79 -13.10
N TYR A 183 5.58 -4.50 -12.87
CA TYR A 183 6.94 -4.01 -12.65
C TYR A 183 7.53 -4.55 -11.36
N ILE A 184 6.78 -4.54 -10.24
CA ILE A 184 7.23 -5.16 -8.98
C ILE A 184 7.55 -6.64 -9.19
N GLN A 185 6.65 -7.40 -9.83
CA GLN A 185 6.86 -8.83 -10.11
C GLN A 185 8.18 -9.06 -10.87
N ARG A 186 8.41 -8.30 -11.94
CA ARG A 186 9.64 -8.43 -12.74
C ARG A 186 10.88 -8.00 -11.97
N ILE A 187 10.81 -6.96 -11.15
CA ILE A 187 11.92 -6.53 -10.30
C ILE A 187 12.33 -7.66 -9.35
N VAL A 188 11.39 -8.23 -8.60
CA VAL A 188 11.72 -9.27 -7.60
C VAL A 188 12.25 -10.56 -8.24
N GLN A 189 11.74 -10.92 -9.43
CA GLN A 189 12.24 -12.04 -10.23
C GLN A 189 13.66 -11.77 -10.78
N ASN A 190 13.92 -10.57 -11.31
CA ASN A 190 15.24 -10.19 -11.80
C ASN A 190 16.31 -10.18 -10.69
N LEU A 191 15.93 -9.71 -9.50
CA LEU A 191 16.78 -9.78 -8.31
C LEU A 191 16.99 -11.22 -7.82
N GLY A 192 16.08 -12.14 -8.16
CA GLY A 192 16.12 -13.54 -7.72
C GLY A 192 15.71 -13.72 -6.26
N ILE A 193 14.97 -12.77 -5.69
CA ILE A 193 14.52 -12.81 -4.28
C ILE A 193 13.16 -13.48 -4.10
N SER A 194 12.41 -13.67 -5.20
CA SER A 194 11.12 -14.33 -5.24
C SER A 194 10.85 -14.86 -6.66
N GLU A 195 10.15 -15.98 -6.77
CA GLU A 195 9.58 -16.45 -8.04
C GLU A 195 8.31 -15.64 -8.40
N ALA A 196 7.68 -15.01 -7.40
CA ALA A 196 6.51 -14.15 -7.53
C ALA A 196 5.38 -14.77 -8.37
N ASN A 197 5.10 -16.05 -8.16
CA ASN A 197 4.04 -16.77 -8.85
C ASN A 197 2.66 -16.45 -8.22
N LEU A 198 1.77 -15.86 -9.02
CA LEU A 198 0.41 -15.51 -8.58
C LEU A 198 -0.45 -16.75 -8.29
N GLU A 199 -0.34 -17.82 -9.09
CA GLU A 199 -1.14 -19.04 -8.93
C GLU A 199 -0.80 -19.77 -7.62
N LYS A 200 0.47 -19.71 -7.20
CA LYS A 200 0.94 -20.23 -5.91
C LYS A 200 0.73 -19.26 -4.74
N GLY A 201 0.21 -18.06 -5.02
CA GLY A 201 0.01 -17.00 -4.03
C GLY A 201 1.31 -16.49 -3.41
N GLU A 202 2.43 -16.59 -4.12
CA GLU A 202 3.72 -16.00 -3.73
C GLU A 202 3.77 -14.49 -4.02
N PHE A 203 2.91 -14.04 -4.93
CA PHE A 203 2.68 -12.63 -5.22
C PHE A 203 1.19 -12.35 -5.09
N LYS A 204 0.82 -11.41 -4.23
CA LYS A 204 -0.56 -10.95 -4.05
C LYS A 204 -0.56 -9.44 -4.04
N SER A 205 -1.55 -8.84 -4.69
CA SER A 205 -1.71 -7.39 -4.63
C SER A 205 -3.17 -7.04 -4.45
N ASP A 206 -3.47 -6.44 -3.31
CA ASP A 206 -4.75 -5.82 -3.03
C ASP A 206 -4.69 -4.36 -3.52
N VAL A 207 -5.85 -3.82 -3.92
CA VAL A 207 -5.94 -2.47 -4.48
C VAL A 207 -6.99 -1.67 -3.76
N SER A 208 -6.62 -0.47 -3.31
CA SER A 208 -7.54 0.51 -2.73
C SER A 208 -7.85 1.60 -3.75
N VAL A 209 -9.13 1.92 -3.93
CA VAL A 209 -9.58 2.97 -4.85
C VAL A 209 -10.60 3.92 -4.21
N SER A 210 -10.45 5.20 -4.50
CA SER A 210 -11.42 6.24 -4.15
C SER A 210 -11.51 7.29 -5.27
N LEU A 211 -12.65 7.98 -5.35
CA LEU A 211 -12.84 9.17 -6.17
C LEU A 211 -12.77 10.41 -5.31
N ARG A 212 -12.14 11.48 -5.82
CA ARG A 212 -12.19 12.81 -5.21
C ARG A 212 -12.33 13.90 -6.26
N ARG A 213 -12.66 15.12 -5.81
CA ARG A 213 -12.62 16.30 -6.69
C ARG A 213 -11.18 16.62 -7.05
N LYS A 214 -10.95 17.00 -8.31
CA LYS A 214 -9.63 17.49 -8.73
C LYS A 214 -9.21 18.69 -7.89
N HIS A 215 -7.90 18.83 -7.71
CA HIS A 215 -7.29 19.89 -6.91
C HIS A 215 -7.61 19.85 -5.41
N SER A 216 -8.32 18.83 -4.93
CA SER A 216 -8.45 18.55 -3.50
C SER A 216 -7.32 17.65 -3.02
N TYR A 217 -6.84 17.89 -1.80
CA TYR A 217 -5.88 17.01 -1.11
C TYR A 217 -6.57 16.07 -0.10
N GLU A 218 -7.83 16.32 0.23
CA GLU A 218 -8.61 15.46 1.13
C GLU A 218 -8.89 14.11 0.48
N LEU A 219 -8.71 13.03 1.24
CA LEU A 219 -9.01 11.68 0.82
C LEU A 219 -10.41 11.29 1.26
N ASN A 220 -11.22 10.85 0.30
CA ASN A 220 -12.53 10.27 0.56
C ASN A 220 -12.41 8.81 1.05
N PRO A 221 -13.46 8.24 1.65
CA PRO A 221 -13.51 6.82 1.98
C PRO A 221 -13.10 5.95 0.77
N ARG A 222 -12.25 4.95 1.03
CA ARG A 222 -11.73 4.04 0.01
C ARG A 222 -12.47 2.72 -0.01
N THR A 223 -12.54 2.11 -1.18
CA THR A 223 -12.89 0.69 -1.34
C THR A 223 -11.63 -0.12 -1.53
N GLU A 224 -11.40 -1.08 -0.64
CA GLU A 224 -10.31 -2.05 -0.72
C GLU A 224 -10.80 -3.31 -1.45
N ILE A 225 -10.22 -3.60 -2.62
CA ILE A 225 -10.54 -4.75 -3.46
C ILE A 225 -9.53 -5.85 -3.18
N LYS A 226 -10.02 -7.01 -2.74
CA LYS A 226 -9.21 -8.22 -2.48
C LYS A 226 -9.54 -9.35 -3.46
N ASN A 227 -8.75 -10.42 -3.40
CA ASN A 227 -8.87 -11.63 -4.23
C ASN A 227 -8.59 -11.40 -5.72
N LEU A 228 -7.52 -10.63 -6.01
CA LEU A 228 -7.08 -10.32 -7.37
C LEU A 228 -5.99 -11.28 -7.82
N ASN A 229 -6.39 -12.45 -8.33
CA ASN A 229 -5.46 -13.51 -8.73
C ASN A 229 -4.80 -13.30 -10.11
N SER A 230 -5.11 -12.19 -10.81
CA SER A 230 -4.44 -11.82 -12.06
C SER A 230 -4.42 -10.32 -12.28
N PHE A 231 -3.41 -9.84 -13.03
CA PHE A 231 -3.30 -8.43 -13.43
C PHE A 231 -4.47 -7.94 -14.28
N LYS A 232 -5.13 -8.85 -15.01
CA LYS A 232 -6.35 -8.55 -15.76
C LYS A 232 -7.54 -8.32 -14.83
N PHE A 233 -7.70 -9.17 -13.82
CA PHE A 233 -8.76 -9.01 -12.83
C PHE A 233 -8.61 -7.72 -12.04
N MET A 234 -7.38 -7.27 -11.78
CA MET A 234 -7.13 -5.96 -11.18
C MET A 234 -7.74 -4.82 -11.98
N VAL A 235 -7.53 -4.79 -13.31
CA VAL A 235 -8.09 -3.77 -14.20
C VAL A 235 -9.61 -3.86 -14.26
N GLU A 236 -10.15 -5.07 -14.43
CA GLU A 236 -11.61 -5.29 -14.52
C GLU A 236 -12.32 -4.91 -13.20
N ALA A 237 -11.74 -5.26 -12.05
CA ALA A 237 -12.30 -4.94 -10.74
C ALA A 237 -12.25 -3.45 -10.43
N LEU A 238 -11.13 -2.79 -10.74
CA LEU A 238 -11.02 -1.33 -10.61
C LEU A 238 -12.03 -0.62 -11.50
N LYS A 239 -12.16 -1.03 -12.77
CA LYS A 239 -13.13 -0.46 -13.70
C LYS A 239 -14.55 -0.55 -13.14
N GLU A 240 -14.93 -1.72 -12.64
CA GLU A 240 -16.26 -1.95 -12.08
C GLU A 240 -16.52 -1.15 -10.80
N GLU A 241 -15.56 -1.11 -9.87
CA GLU A 241 -15.72 -0.38 -8.61
C GLU A 241 -15.70 1.13 -8.82
N VAL A 242 -14.89 1.65 -9.74
CA VAL A 242 -14.90 3.06 -10.11
C VAL A 242 -16.23 3.46 -10.74
N GLU A 243 -16.78 2.64 -11.64
CA GLU A 243 -18.10 2.88 -12.24
C GLU A 243 -19.19 2.91 -11.17
N LYS A 244 -19.12 2.00 -10.19
CA LYS A 244 -19.98 1.97 -9.01
C LYS A 244 -19.87 3.21 -8.12
N GLN A 245 -18.66 3.70 -7.85
CA GLN A 245 -18.45 4.92 -7.07
C GLN A 245 -18.94 6.16 -7.83
N PHE A 246 -18.69 6.20 -9.14
CA PHE A 246 -19.13 7.29 -10.01
C PHE A 246 -20.65 7.36 -10.09
N ASN A 247 -21.34 6.24 -10.35
CA ASN A 247 -22.80 6.21 -10.40
C ASN A 247 -23.43 6.66 -9.07
N TYR A 248 -22.86 6.24 -7.95
CA TYR A 248 -23.30 6.71 -6.63
C TYR A 248 -23.16 8.24 -6.50
N PHE A 249 -22.02 8.80 -6.94
CA PHE A 249 -21.79 10.24 -6.92
C PHE A 249 -22.79 11.00 -7.80
N ILE A 250 -23.11 10.49 -8.99
CA ILE A 250 -24.11 11.10 -9.87
C ILE A 250 -25.51 11.07 -9.27
N GLU A 251 -25.90 9.94 -8.67
CA GLU A 251 -27.24 9.76 -8.08
C GLU A 251 -27.44 10.57 -6.81
N ASN A 252 -26.40 10.71 -5.97
CA ASN A 252 -26.52 11.27 -4.62
C ASN A 252 -25.87 12.65 -4.47
N ALA A 253 -25.16 13.14 -5.50
CA ALA A 253 -24.33 14.35 -5.44
C ALA A 253 -23.31 14.36 -4.28
N ALA A 254 -22.91 13.18 -3.79
CA ALA A 254 -22.00 13.00 -2.67
C ALA A 254 -21.13 11.74 -2.86
N PHE A 255 -19.93 11.74 -2.27
CA PHE A 255 -19.08 10.56 -2.25
C PHE A 255 -19.64 9.49 -1.31
N ARG A 256 -19.27 8.23 -1.53
CA ARG A 256 -19.68 7.14 -0.63
C ARG A 256 -19.20 7.42 0.79
N PRO A 257 -20.07 7.30 1.80
CA PRO A 257 -19.71 7.64 3.18
C PRO A 257 -18.85 6.56 3.85
N ASP A 258 -18.98 5.31 3.42
CA ASP A 258 -18.39 4.15 4.09
C ASP A 258 -17.08 3.70 3.43
N GLN A 259 -16.07 3.38 4.24
CA GLN A 259 -14.96 2.54 3.79
C GLN A 259 -15.44 1.10 3.67
N THR A 260 -15.10 0.42 2.57
CA THR A 260 -15.56 -0.95 2.32
C THR A 260 -14.43 -1.87 1.90
N THR A 261 -14.54 -3.14 2.28
CA THR A 261 -13.72 -4.22 1.69
C THR A 261 -14.63 -5.06 0.80
N VAL A 262 -14.22 -5.22 -0.47
CA VAL A 262 -14.93 -6.00 -1.48
C VAL A 262 -14.06 -7.14 -2.00
N LEU A 263 -14.70 -8.21 -2.45
CA LEU A 263 -14.06 -9.34 -3.12
C LEU A 263 -14.43 -9.31 -4.61
N TRP A 264 -13.43 -9.50 -5.47
CA TRP A 264 -13.67 -9.70 -6.89
C TRP A 264 -14.21 -11.10 -7.17
N ASP A 265 -15.35 -11.18 -7.85
CA ASP A 265 -15.92 -12.41 -8.40
C ASP A 265 -15.65 -12.44 -9.91
N ALA A 266 -14.74 -13.31 -10.33
CA ALA A 266 -14.29 -13.38 -11.72
C ALA A 266 -15.36 -13.95 -12.67
N ASP A 267 -16.25 -14.81 -12.18
CA ASP A 267 -17.31 -15.42 -12.98
C ASP A 267 -18.41 -14.41 -13.27
N LEU A 268 -18.80 -13.63 -12.26
CA LEU A 268 -19.80 -12.57 -12.39
C LEU A 268 -19.22 -11.25 -12.90
N LYS A 269 -17.89 -11.09 -12.90
CA LYS A 269 -17.16 -9.86 -13.20
C LYS A 269 -17.65 -8.66 -12.37
N GLN A 270 -17.84 -8.89 -11.08
CA GLN A 270 -18.40 -7.90 -10.16
C GLN A 270 -17.68 -7.93 -8.82
N THR A 271 -17.61 -6.77 -8.17
CA THR A 271 -17.16 -6.70 -6.77
C THR A 271 -18.34 -6.97 -5.83
N LYS A 272 -18.14 -7.86 -4.86
CA LYS A 272 -19.11 -8.16 -3.79
C LYS A 272 -18.62 -7.60 -2.46
N THR A 273 -19.47 -6.83 -1.79
CA THR A 273 -19.16 -6.29 -0.46
C THR A 273 -19.01 -7.43 0.54
N MET A 274 -17.82 -7.52 1.15
CA MET A 274 -17.54 -8.47 2.23
C MET A 274 -17.89 -7.84 3.58
N ARG A 275 -17.43 -6.61 3.82
CA ARG A 275 -17.70 -5.86 5.05
C ARG A 275 -17.64 -4.35 4.80
N LYS A 276 -18.43 -3.61 5.57
CA LYS A 276 -18.25 -2.18 5.78
C LYS A 276 -17.33 -1.99 6.98
N LYS A 277 -16.31 -1.15 6.86
CA LYS A 277 -15.46 -0.80 8.00
C LYS A 277 -16.15 0.34 8.74
N GLU A 278 -16.74 0.04 9.89
CA GLU A 278 -17.29 1.08 10.79
C GLU A 278 -16.15 1.87 11.46
N PHE A 279 -15.00 1.22 11.69
CA PHE A 279 -13.74 1.80 12.19
C PHE A 279 -12.54 1.03 11.60
N GLU A 280 -11.34 1.63 11.60
CA GLU A 280 -10.11 0.85 11.36
C GLU A 280 -9.98 -0.20 12.46
N ALA A 281 -9.66 -1.45 12.09
CA ALA A 281 -9.45 -2.50 13.08
C ALA A 281 -8.25 -2.12 13.95
N ASP A 282 -8.47 -1.98 15.25
CA ASP A 282 -7.39 -1.72 16.21
C ASP A 282 -6.54 -2.98 16.39
N TYR A 283 -5.52 -3.10 15.55
CA TYR A 283 -4.55 -4.19 15.59
C TYR A 283 -3.57 -4.08 16.77
N ARG A 284 -3.71 -3.08 17.65
CA ARG A 284 -2.92 -2.90 18.89
C ARG A 284 -1.42 -3.12 18.65
N PHE A 285 -0.86 -2.40 17.70
CA PHE A 285 0.57 -2.49 17.39
C PHE A 285 1.40 -2.15 18.63
N ILE A 286 2.32 -3.04 18.99
CA ILE A 286 3.34 -2.82 20.02
C ILE A 286 4.66 -3.40 19.51
N SER A 287 5.78 -2.89 20.03
CA SER A 287 7.09 -3.46 19.74
C SER A 287 7.18 -4.91 20.22
N GLU A 288 7.80 -5.77 19.41
CA GLU A 288 8.06 -7.17 19.72
C GLU A 288 9.26 -7.28 20.69
N PRO A 289 9.04 -7.61 21.98
CA PRO A 289 10.12 -7.66 22.96
C PRO A 289 11.07 -8.85 22.78
N ASP A 290 10.63 -9.92 22.12
CA ASP A 290 11.42 -11.16 22.01
C ASP A 290 12.50 -11.08 20.91
N LEU A 291 12.43 -10.06 20.04
CA LEU A 291 13.40 -9.84 18.96
C LEU A 291 14.23 -8.58 19.22
N PRO A 292 15.56 -8.66 19.08
CA PRO A 292 16.40 -7.47 19.15
C PRO A 292 16.19 -6.59 17.92
N PHE A 293 16.47 -5.30 18.09
CA PHE A 293 16.63 -4.39 16.95
C PHE A 293 17.84 -4.81 16.12
N VAL A 294 17.77 -4.61 14.81
CA VAL A 294 18.83 -5.01 13.88
C VAL A 294 19.40 -3.78 13.20
N ASN A 295 20.70 -3.54 13.37
CA ASN A 295 21.43 -2.55 12.58
C ASN A 295 21.76 -3.15 11.22
N ILE A 296 21.32 -2.50 10.13
CA ILE A 296 21.46 -2.99 8.75
C ILE A 296 22.44 -2.16 7.92
N LYS A 297 23.08 -1.14 8.51
CA LYS A 297 23.95 -0.19 7.79
C LYS A 297 25.07 -0.90 7.03
N ALA A 298 25.78 -1.83 7.69
CA ALA A 298 26.89 -2.53 7.09
C ALA A 298 26.45 -3.40 5.89
N GLU A 299 25.32 -4.09 6.02
CA GLU A 299 24.71 -4.86 4.93
C GLU A 299 24.27 -3.95 3.76
N ILE A 300 23.68 -2.78 4.03
CA ILE A 300 23.32 -1.79 3.00
C ILE A 300 24.56 -1.32 2.25
N GLU A 301 25.64 -0.97 2.94
CA GLU A 301 26.87 -0.49 2.30
C GLU A 301 27.56 -1.59 1.47
N ALA A 302 27.50 -2.85 1.94
CA ALA A 302 28.12 -3.98 1.27
C ALA A 302 27.36 -4.44 0.00
N ILE A 303 26.03 -4.40 0.01
CA ILE A 303 25.21 -4.89 -1.09
C ILE A 303 25.23 -3.89 -2.26
N LYS A 304 25.53 -4.38 -3.46
CA LYS A 304 25.40 -3.62 -4.71
C LYS A 304 24.35 -4.27 -5.59
N VAL A 305 23.48 -3.45 -6.18
CA VAL A 305 22.47 -3.88 -7.14
C VAL A 305 22.81 -3.22 -8.47
N ASP A 306 22.89 -4.02 -9.52
CA ASP A 306 23.00 -3.52 -10.87
C ASP A 306 21.61 -3.04 -11.34
N THR A 307 21.37 -1.74 -11.21
CA THR A 307 20.11 -1.12 -11.61
C THR A 307 19.96 -1.03 -13.12
N THR A 308 21.03 -1.20 -13.90
CA THR A 308 21.00 -1.11 -15.37
C THR A 308 20.31 -2.32 -16.02
N ALA A 309 20.29 -3.46 -15.32
CA ALA A 309 19.60 -4.68 -15.71
C ALA A 309 18.13 -4.74 -15.22
N LEU A 310 17.67 -3.74 -14.47
CA LEU A 310 16.28 -3.70 -13.97
C LEU A 310 15.30 -3.30 -15.08
N PRO A 311 14.01 -3.71 -14.97
CA PRO A 311 13.03 -3.53 -16.03
C PRO A 311 12.93 -2.11 -16.59
N TYR A 312 12.91 -1.09 -15.72
CA TYR A 312 12.80 0.30 -16.18
C TYR A 312 14.02 0.76 -16.98
N ALA A 313 15.23 0.42 -16.54
CA ALA A 313 16.46 0.83 -17.21
C ALA A 313 16.59 0.15 -18.59
N VAL A 314 16.31 -1.15 -18.65
CA VAL A 314 16.33 -1.92 -19.91
C VAL A 314 15.26 -1.43 -20.88
N GLU A 315 14.02 -1.21 -20.41
CA GLU A 315 12.95 -0.65 -21.23
C GLU A 315 13.30 0.77 -21.71
N SER A 316 13.94 1.59 -20.88
CA SER A 316 14.40 2.93 -21.28
C SER A 316 15.38 2.88 -22.45
N ILE A 317 16.38 1.98 -22.39
CA ILE A 317 17.37 1.81 -23.46
C ILE A 317 16.67 1.36 -24.76
N LEU A 318 15.75 0.41 -24.67
CA LEU A 318 15.02 -0.14 -25.82
C LEU A 318 14.10 0.90 -26.46
N ILE A 319 13.24 1.54 -25.65
CA ILE A 319 12.23 2.49 -26.12
C ILE A 319 12.88 3.73 -26.71
N ASN A 320 13.88 4.30 -26.03
CA ASN A 320 14.63 5.46 -26.56
C ASN A 320 15.46 5.08 -27.81
N GLY A 321 15.81 3.80 -27.96
CA GLY A 321 16.43 3.25 -29.15
C GLY A 321 15.46 2.89 -30.29
N GLY A 322 14.19 3.26 -30.20
CA GLY A 322 13.19 3.05 -31.26
C GLY A 322 12.53 1.67 -31.26
N VAL A 323 12.57 0.94 -30.15
CA VAL A 323 11.81 -0.32 -29.94
C VAL A 323 10.44 0.02 -29.35
N LEU A 324 9.39 -0.67 -29.79
CA LEU A 324 8.05 -0.45 -29.26
C LEU A 324 7.98 -0.88 -27.78
N PRO A 325 7.21 -0.20 -26.92
CA PRO A 325 7.11 -0.55 -25.50
C PRO A 325 6.69 -2.00 -25.23
N GLN A 326 5.81 -2.55 -26.07
CA GLN A 326 5.39 -3.95 -25.95
C GLN A 326 6.54 -4.93 -26.23
N ASP A 327 7.36 -4.64 -27.24
CA ASP A 327 8.55 -5.43 -27.57
C ASP A 327 9.64 -5.26 -26.51
N ALA A 328 9.74 -4.09 -25.87
CA ALA A 328 10.68 -3.87 -24.79
C ALA A 328 10.35 -4.74 -23.56
N LYS A 329 9.06 -4.86 -23.22
CA LYS A 329 8.56 -5.71 -22.13
C LYS A 329 8.88 -7.20 -22.32
N PHE A 330 9.06 -7.65 -23.56
CA PHE A 330 9.53 -9.01 -23.83
C PHE A 330 10.89 -9.29 -23.17
N PHE A 331 11.84 -8.37 -23.29
CA PHE A 331 13.18 -8.57 -22.73
C PHE A 331 13.16 -8.54 -21.20
N THR A 332 12.37 -7.65 -20.61
CA THR A 332 12.32 -7.43 -19.16
C THR A 332 11.44 -8.40 -18.40
N ALA A 333 10.63 -9.20 -19.10
CA ALA A 333 9.85 -10.28 -18.54
C ALA A 333 10.71 -11.48 -18.08
N ASP A 334 12.01 -11.50 -18.34
CA ASP A 334 12.93 -12.51 -17.82
C ASP A 334 14.31 -11.91 -17.55
N LYS A 335 14.98 -12.45 -16.53
CA LYS A 335 16.31 -11.99 -16.12
C LYS A 335 17.37 -12.25 -17.18
N LEU A 336 17.39 -13.46 -17.74
CA LEU A 336 18.42 -13.85 -18.69
C LEU A 336 18.26 -13.10 -20.01
N ARG A 337 17.01 -12.85 -20.45
CA ARG A 337 16.72 -11.97 -21.59
C ARG A 337 17.21 -10.54 -21.36
N SER A 338 16.96 -9.97 -20.19
CA SER A 338 17.41 -8.62 -19.82
C SER A 338 18.94 -8.52 -19.87
N GLN A 339 19.63 -9.45 -19.19
CA GLN A 339 21.10 -9.50 -19.14
C GLN A 339 21.71 -9.68 -20.53
N THR A 340 21.19 -10.63 -21.32
CA THR A 340 21.67 -10.89 -22.69
C THR A 340 21.56 -9.64 -23.57
N PHE A 341 20.43 -8.94 -23.51
CA PHE A 341 20.26 -7.70 -24.26
C PHE A 341 21.24 -6.61 -23.82
N VAL A 342 21.35 -6.35 -22.51
CA VAL A 342 22.21 -5.29 -21.97
C VAL A 342 23.68 -5.55 -22.33
N GLU A 343 24.17 -6.77 -22.14
CA GLU A 343 25.56 -7.13 -22.45
C GLU A 343 25.90 -6.93 -23.93
N ILE A 344 25.07 -7.44 -24.85
CA ILE A 344 25.28 -7.28 -26.30
C ILE A 344 25.21 -5.79 -26.68
N ASN A 345 24.22 -5.06 -26.15
CA ASN A 345 24.00 -3.67 -26.51
C ASN A 345 25.08 -2.72 -25.96
N ASN A 346 25.73 -3.05 -24.84
CA ASN A 346 26.88 -2.28 -24.32
C ASN A 346 28.02 -2.17 -25.34
N GLU A 347 28.21 -3.21 -26.16
CA GLU A 347 29.21 -3.20 -27.23
C GLU A 347 28.67 -2.64 -28.56
N ILE A 348 27.46 -3.05 -28.97
CA ILE A 348 26.92 -2.73 -30.30
C ILE A 348 26.30 -1.33 -30.38
N LYS A 349 25.78 -0.83 -29.25
CA LYS A 349 25.17 0.50 -29.08
C LYS A 349 24.09 0.81 -30.11
N ASP A 350 23.22 -0.16 -30.37
CA ASP A 350 22.08 -0.05 -31.29
C ASP A 350 20.93 -0.93 -30.79
N PRO A 351 20.10 -0.40 -29.87
CA PRO A 351 19.06 -1.17 -29.21
C PRO A 351 18.08 -1.82 -30.19
N SER A 352 17.66 -1.10 -31.24
CA SER A 352 16.70 -1.61 -32.23
C SER A 352 17.25 -2.80 -32.98
N PHE A 353 18.51 -2.72 -33.44
CA PHE A 353 19.17 -3.82 -34.13
C PHE A 353 19.34 -5.04 -33.22
N VAL A 354 19.84 -4.84 -32.00
CA VAL A 354 20.08 -5.94 -31.05
C VAL A 354 18.77 -6.62 -30.68
N ALA A 355 17.73 -5.85 -30.34
CA ALA A 355 16.42 -6.38 -29.97
C ALA A 355 15.79 -7.20 -31.10
N LYS A 356 15.75 -6.64 -32.33
CA LYS A 356 15.22 -7.35 -33.50
C LYS A 356 16.00 -8.63 -33.80
N THR A 357 17.33 -8.58 -33.70
CA THR A 357 18.18 -9.74 -34.01
C THR A 357 18.00 -10.83 -32.95
N LEU A 358 17.90 -10.48 -31.67
CA LEU A 358 17.60 -11.44 -30.61
C LEU A 358 16.21 -12.07 -30.80
N ALA A 359 15.17 -11.25 -30.96
CA ALA A 359 13.79 -11.73 -31.06
C ALA A 359 13.56 -12.63 -32.29
N ASN A 360 14.22 -12.35 -33.41
CA ASN A 360 14.07 -13.13 -34.64
C ASN A 360 14.84 -14.46 -34.64
N ASN A 361 15.89 -14.60 -33.83
CA ASN A 361 16.81 -15.74 -33.90
C ASN A 361 16.82 -16.61 -32.64
N ILE A 362 16.33 -16.13 -31.49
CA ILE A 362 16.33 -16.86 -30.23
C ILE A 362 14.91 -16.88 -29.65
N LYS A 363 14.36 -18.08 -29.47
CA LYS A 363 13.06 -18.26 -28.82
C LYS A 363 13.19 -18.03 -27.31
N PRO A 364 12.11 -17.60 -26.62
CA PRO A 364 12.13 -17.37 -25.17
C PRO A 364 12.73 -18.53 -24.35
N GLU A 365 12.35 -19.76 -24.67
CA GLU A 365 12.80 -20.98 -24.00
C GLU A 365 14.26 -21.36 -24.28
N ASP A 366 14.88 -20.76 -25.31
CA ASP A 366 16.25 -21.07 -25.73
C ASP A 366 17.29 -20.16 -25.10
N TYR A 367 16.89 -19.08 -24.40
CA TYR A 367 17.85 -18.18 -23.72
C TYR A 367 18.72 -18.94 -22.69
N GLY A 368 18.16 -19.92 -21.99
CA GLY A 368 18.91 -20.78 -21.05
C GLY A 368 19.98 -21.65 -21.70
N LYS A 369 20.00 -21.77 -23.03
CA LYS A 369 21.01 -22.53 -23.79
C LYS A 369 22.19 -21.65 -24.21
N ILE A 370 22.10 -20.33 -24.00
CA ILE A 370 23.19 -19.40 -24.28
C ILE A 370 24.32 -19.67 -23.29
N ASN A 371 25.47 -20.09 -23.82
CA ASN A 371 26.63 -20.42 -23.00
C ASN A 371 27.54 -19.22 -22.75
N ILE A 372 27.88 -18.49 -23.82
CA ILE A 372 28.82 -17.36 -23.80
C ILE A 372 28.21 -16.22 -24.60
N ILE A 373 27.75 -15.16 -23.92
CA ILE A 373 27.12 -14.00 -24.56
C ILE A 373 28.08 -13.27 -25.52
N ALA A 374 29.38 -13.26 -25.22
CA ALA A 374 30.40 -12.68 -26.10
C ALA A 374 30.40 -13.31 -27.52
N GLN A 375 30.18 -14.62 -27.63
CA GLN A 375 30.12 -15.29 -28.94
C GLN A 375 28.91 -14.83 -29.75
N LEU A 376 27.74 -14.66 -29.11
CA LEU A 376 26.57 -14.06 -29.76
C LEU A 376 26.86 -12.60 -30.17
N THR A 377 27.55 -11.85 -29.32
CA THR A 377 27.94 -10.46 -29.60
C THR A 377 28.81 -10.38 -30.85
N ASP A 378 29.76 -11.30 -31.03
CA ASP A 378 30.60 -11.37 -32.23
C ASP A 378 29.80 -11.71 -33.49
N ILE A 379 28.87 -12.66 -33.42
CA ILE A 379 27.93 -12.96 -34.53
C ILE A 379 27.15 -11.69 -34.91
N PHE A 380 26.65 -10.94 -33.92
CA PHE A 380 25.88 -9.73 -34.16
C PHE A 380 26.75 -8.61 -34.76
N LYS A 381 28.02 -8.47 -34.35
CA LYS A 381 28.97 -7.53 -34.98
C LYS A 381 29.20 -7.87 -36.45
N LEU A 382 29.42 -9.14 -36.77
CA LEU A 382 29.56 -9.59 -38.16
C LEU A 382 28.31 -9.31 -38.98
N PHE A 383 27.12 -9.52 -38.40
CA PHE A 383 25.86 -9.23 -39.06
C PHE A 383 25.65 -7.74 -39.29
N LYS A 384 25.92 -6.91 -38.28
CA LYS A 384 25.81 -5.44 -38.37
C LYS A 384 26.78 -4.85 -39.38
N ALA A 385 27.98 -5.43 -39.50
CA ALA A 385 28.96 -5.07 -40.52
C ALA A 385 28.61 -5.63 -41.93
N GLU A 386 27.43 -6.23 -42.10
CA GLU A 386 26.94 -6.84 -43.34
C GLU A 386 27.83 -7.96 -43.92
N LYS A 387 28.74 -8.52 -43.11
CA LYS A 387 29.67 -9.59 -43.53
C LYS A 387 29.00 -10.95 -43.66
N ILE A 388 27.86 -11.16 -43.01
CA ILE A 388 27.08 -12.41 -43.04
C ILE A 388 25.61 -12.10 -43.31
N THR A 389 24.89 -13.04 -43.94
CA THR A 389 23.47 -12.87 -44.26
C THR A 389 22.57 -13.26 -43.09
N ALA A 390 21.33 -12.77 -43.08
CA ALA A 390 20.35 -13.12 -42.05
C ALA A 390 20.12 -14.64 -41.94
N VAL A 391 20.22 -15.38 -43.05
CA VAL A 391 20.08 -16.86 -43.04
C VAL A 391 21.29 -17.52 -42.37
N LEU A 392 22.50 -17.02 -42.65
CA LEU A 392 23.71 -17.53 -41.99
C LEU A 392 23.67 -17.23 -40.49
N VAL A 393 23.23 -16.04 -40.09
CA VAL A 393 23.01 -15.69 -38.67
C VAL A 393 22.03 -16.66 -38.01
N GLN A 394 20.87 -16.89 -38.62
CA GLN A 394 19.85 -17.79 -38.08
C GLN A 394 20.38 -19.22 -37.90
N ASN A 395 21.06 -19.76 -38.92
CA ASN A 395 21.63 -21.10 -38.85
C ASN A 395 22.82 -21.19 -37.89
N GLY A 396 23.66 -20.16 -37.84
CA GLY A 396 24.81 -20.08 -36.95
C GLY A 396 24.38 -20.02 -35.49
N ILE A 397 23.38 -19.20 -35.16
CA ILE A 397 22.78 -19.14 -33.82
C ILE A 397 22.10 -20.47 -33.48
N THR A 398 21.37 -21.07 -34.42
CA THR A 398 20.73 -22.38 -34.20
C THR A 398 21.77 -23.48 -33.91
N GLY A 399 22.88 -23.49 -34.65
CA GLY A 399 24.01 -24.40 -34.41
C GLY A 399 24.65 -24.18 -33.05
N TYR A 400 24.94 -22.92 -32.73
CA TYR A 400 25.51 -22.48 -31.45
C TYR A 400 24.64 -22.88 -30.24
N LEU A 401 23.31 -22.73 -30.33
CA LEU A 401 22.39 -23.08 -29.25
C LEU A 401 22.22 -24.61 -29.09
N LYS A 402 22.48 -25.38 -30.15
CA LYS A 402 22.30 -26.84 -30.15
C LYS A 402 23.56 -27.58 -29.69
N ASP A 403 24.73 -27.08 -30.04
CA ASP A 403 26.01 -27.72 -29.77
C ASP A 403 27.00 -26.71 -29.18
N ARG A 404 27.45 -26.99 -27.95
CA ARG A 404 28.39 -26.13 -27.22
C ARG A 404 29.79 -26.09 -27.87
N THR A 405 30.09 -27.03 -28.77
CA THR A 405 31.37 -27.10 -29.49
C THR A 405 31.28 -26.52 -30.90
N PHE A 406 30.12 -25.98 -31.28
CA PHE A 406 29.90 -25.39 -32.59
C PHE A 406 30.79 -24.16 -32.82
N ASP A 407 31.66 -24.25 -33.82
CA ASP A 407 32.52 -23.15 -34.25
C ASP A 407 31.80 -22.30 -35.31
N TYR A 408 31.16 -21.23 -34.84
CA TYR A 408 30.44 -20.32 -35.73
C TYR A 408 31.38 -19.56 -36.69
N ASN A 409 32.65 -19.34 -36.32
CA ASN A 409 33.62 -18.66 -37.19
C ASN A 409 33.92 -19.56 -38.40
N LYS A 410 34.25 -20.83 -38.14
CA LYS A 410 34.46 -21.81 -39.21
C LYS A 410 33.22 -21.98 -40.09
N TYR A 411 32.03 -22.06 -39.49
CA TYR A 411 30.77 -22.14 -40.24
C TYR A 411 30.59 -20.93 -41.17
N PHE A 412 30.84 -19.71 -40.70
CA PHE A 412 30.72 -18.53 -41.54
C PHE A 412 31.80 -18.46 -42.61
N GLU A 413 33.05 -18.85 -42.32
CA GLU A 413 34.12 -18.91 -43.34
C GLU A 413 33.77 -19.88 -44.48
N GLU A 414 33.20 -21.05 -44.16
CA GLU A 414 32.83 -22.06 -45.16
C GLU A 414 31.59 -21.69 -45.99
N ASN A 415 30.72 -20.82 -45.47
CA ASN A 415 29.41 -20.54 -46.07
C ASN A 415 29.23 -19.08 -46.55
N THR A 416 30.20 -18.20 -46.28
CA THR A 416 30.23 -16.82 -46.80
C THR A 416 30.96 -16.80 -48.14
N ILE A 417 30.41 -16.08 -49.11
CA ILE A 417 30.97 -16.00 -50.46
C ILE A 417 31.73 -14.68 -50.60
N SER A 418 32.96 -14.75 -51.11
CA SER A 418 33.83 -13.57 -51.26
C SER A 418 33.26 -12.55 -52.25
N GLU A 419 33.56 -11.26 -52.01
CA GLU A 419 33.12 -10.16 -52.88
C GLU A 419 33.57 -10.33 -54.34
N ASP A 420 34.76 -10.88 -54.59
CA ASP A 420 35.27 -11.13 -55.95
C ASP A 420 34.36 -12.09 -56.72
N LYS A 421 33.89 -13.15 -56.07
CA LYS A 421 32.95 -14.12 -56.65
C LYS A 421 31.58 -13.49 -56.89
N ILE A 422 31.15 -12.59 -56.01
CA ILE A 422 29.90 -11.85 -56.16
C ILE A 422 29.99 -10.94 -57.39
N GLN A 423 31.10 -10.23 -57.58
CA GLN A 423 31.31 -9.36 -58.74
C GLN A 423 31.36 -10.13 -60.07
N GLU A 424 32.04 -11.27 -60.12
CA GLU A 424 32.09 -12.13 -61.32
C GLU A 424 30.69 -12.62 -61.73
N VAL A 425 29.89 -13.08 -60.75
CA VAL A 425 28.53 -13.56 -61.02
C VAL A 425 27.59 -12.40 -61.38
N ILE A 426 27.72 -11.23 -60.75
CA ILE A 426 26.95 -10.04 -61.12
C ILE A 426 27.27 -9.63 -62.57
N ALA A 427 28.54 -9.58 -62.97
CA ALA A 427 28.94 -9.24 -64.32
C ALA A 427 28.35 -10.23 -65.34
N LYS A 428 28.38 -11.54 -65.03
CA LYS A 428 27.75 -12.57 -65.84
C LYS A 428 26.24 -12.37 -65.95
N VAL A 429 25.54 -12.15 -64.84
CA VAL A 429 24.08 -11.96 -64.82
C VAL A 429 23.67 -10.68 -65.56
N ILE A 430 24.42 -9.60 -65.44
CA ILE A 430 24.17 -8.36 -66.21
C ILE A 430 24.32 -8.62 -67.71
N SER A 431 25.37 -9.35 -68.14
CA SER A 431 25.60 -9.69 -69.55
C SER A 431 24.52 -10.62 -70.13
N GLU A 432 23.96 -11.52 -69.31
CA GLU A 432 22.91 -12.45 -69.74
C GLU A 432 21.50 -11.80 -69.69
N ASN A 433 21.39 -10.58 -69.17
CA ASN A 433 20.11 -9.87 -68.94
C ASN A 433 20.16 -8.39 -69.34
N GLU A 434 20.77 -8.11 -70.50
CA GLU A 434 21.01 -6.75 -70.99
C GLU A 434 19.75 -5.88 -71.05
N ALA A 435 18.59 -6.45 -71.40
CA ALA A 435 17.33 -5.70 -71.45
C ALA A 435 16.95 -5.10 -70.08
N VAL A 436 17.11 -5.87 -69.01
CA VAL A 436 16.79 -5.41 -67.64
C VAL A 436 17.86 -4.43 -67.13
N ALA A 437 19.13 -4.64 -67.49
CA ALA A 437 20.22 -3.73 -67.15
C ALA A 437 20.05 -2.35 -67.82
N ASN A 438 19.58 -2.32 -69.07
CA ASN A 438 19.29 -1.08 -69.80
C ASN A 438 18.09 -0.33 -69.21
N ASP A 439 17.05 -1.04 -68.76
CA ASP A 439 15.91 -0.42 -68.07
C ASP A 439 16.33 0.25 -66.73
N ILE A 440 17.25 -0.36 -65.99
CA ILE A 440 17.79 0.21 -64.75
C ILE A 440 18.63 1.47 -65.05
N LYS A 441 19.47 1.43 -66.10
CA LYS A 441 20.23 2.60 -66.58
C LYS A 441 19.32 3.73 -67.06
N ALA A 442 18.14 3.41 -67.59
CA ALA A 442 17.13 4.37 -68.04
C ALA A 442 16.31 5.00 -66.89
N GLY A 443 16.56 4.60 -65.63
CA GLY A 443 15.97 5.22 -64.44
C GLY A 443 14.98 4.34 -63.66
N ASP A 444 14.66 3.13 -64.14
CA ASP A 444 13.75 2.20 -63.44
C ASP A 444 14.53 1.33 -62.42
N GLN A 445 14.97 1.96 -61.34
CA GLN A 445 15.73 1.29 -60.27
C GLN A 445 14.95 0.18 -59.52
N GLY A 446 13.62 0.09 -59.73
CA GLY A 446 12.79 -0.99 -59.18
C GLY A 446 13.15 -2.35 -59.78
N LYS A 447 13.61 -2.37 -61.05
CA LYS A 447 14.00 -3.60 -61.77
C LYS A 447 15.31 -4.22 -61.29
N ALA A 448 16.10 -3.52 -60.47
CA ALA A 448 17.29 -4.08 -59.83
C ALA A 448 16.96 -5.35 -59.01
N GLY A 449 15.74 -5.45 -58.46
CA GLY A 449 15.29 -6.66 -57.74
C GLY A 449 15.26 -7.93 -58.59
N ILE A 450 15.04 -7.82 -59.91
CA ILE A 450 15.03 -8.96 -60.83
C ILE A 450 16.45 -9.53 -61.01
N LEU A 451 17.44 -8.66 -61.16
CA LEU A 451 18.84 -9.05 -61.27
C LEU A 451 19.36 -9.60 -59.94
N VAL A 452 19.00 -8.99 -58.81
CA VAL A 452 19.30 -9.51 -57.46
C VAL A 452 18.79 -10.94 -57.29
N GLY A 453 17.56 -11.24 -57.74
CA GLY A 453 16.99 -12.59 -57.68
C GLY A 453 17.76 -13.61 -58.52
N LYS A 454 18.23 -13.25 -59.71
CA LYS A 454 19.03 -14.13 -60.59
C LYS A 454 20.43 -14.38 -60.04
N VAL A 455 21.06 -13.34 -59.48
CA VAL A 455 22.36 -13.45 -58.79
C VAL A 455 22.23 -14.40 -57.58
N LEU A 456 21.20 -14.22 -56.74
CA LEU A 456 20.94 -15.10 -55.59
C LEU A 456 20.63 -16.55 -56.01
N GLY A 457 20.04 -16.77 -57.18
CA GLY A 457 19.79 -18.12 -57.73
C GLY A 457 21.06 -18.89 -58.10
N ILE A 458 22.17 -18.20 -58.40
CA ILE A 458 23.47 -18.82 -58.76
C ILE A 458 24.36 -18.96 -57.52
N ILE A 459 24.38 -17.93 -56.67
CA ILE A 459 25.28 -17.83 -55.52
C ILE A 459 24.73 -18.56 -54.29
N GLY A 460 23.40 -18.75 -54.19
CA GLY A 460 22.75 -19.32 -53.01
C GLY A 460 22.62 -18.30 -51.86
N LYS A 461 22.29 -18.78 -50.65
CA LYS A 461 21.93 -17.93 -49.49
C LYS A 461 23.13 -17.23 -48.80
N GLY A 462 24.33 -17.32 -49.39
CA GLY A 462 25.60 -16.86 -48.80
C GLY A 462 26.00 -15.40 -49.08
N ALA A 463 25.20 -14.64 -49.84
CA ALA A 463 25.52 -13.25 -50.21
C ALA A 463 24.38 -12.27 -49.85
N ASN A 464 24.74 -11.06 -49.40
CA ASN A 464 23.78 -10.04 -48.96
C ASN A 464 23.12 -9.36 -50.19
N GLY A 465 21.79 -9.46 -50.28
CA GLY A 465 21.01 -8.89 -51.39
C GLY A 465 21.08 -7.37 -51.50
N LYS A 466 21.30 -6.64 -50.40
CA LYS A 466 21.53 -5.17 -50.44
C LYS A 466 22.88 -4.84 -51.06
N VAL A 467 23.93 -5.55 -50.66
CA VAL A 467 25.28 -5.40 -51.24
C VAL A 467 25.24 -5.74 -52.73
N ILE A 468 24.58 -6.85 -53.12
CA ILE A 468 24.38 -7.20 -54.53
C ILE A 468 23.62 -6.08 -55.26
N ARG A 469 22.53 -5.57 -54.69
CA ARG A 469 21.75 -4.49 -55.30
C ARG A 469 22.58 -3.21 -55.46
N GLN A 470 23.38 -2.86 -54.46
CA GLN A 470 24.24 -1.68 -54.49
C GLN A 470 25.33 -1.84 -55.54
N ILE A 471 26.01 -2.98 -55.59
CA ILE A 471 27.02 -3.26 -56.64
C ILE A 471 26.38 -3.21 -58.04
N ILE A 472 25.16 -3.73 -58.21
CA ILE A 472 24.41 -3.62 -59.47
C ILE A 472 24.10 -2.15 -59.79
N LEU A 473 23.60 -1.37 -58.82
CA LEU A 473 23.27 0.04 -59.03
C LEU A 473 24.51 0.93 -59.23
N ASP A 474 25.65 0.57 -58.63
CA ASP A 474 26.93 1.26 -58.79
C ASP A 474 27.57 0.93 -60.15
N GLN A 475 27.51 -0.33 -60.58
CA GLN A 475 27.90 -0.74 -61.94
C GLN A 475 26.99 -0.14 -63.02
N LEU A 476 25.75 0.24 -62.66
CA LEU A 476 24.76 0.83 -63.57
C LEU A 476 24.54 2.35 -63.37
N GLY A 477 25.17 2.96 -62.35
CA GLY A 477 25.41 4.40 -62.18
C GLY A 477 24.29 5.28 -61.64
N ALA A 478 23.66 5.01 -60.48
CA ALA A 478 22.68 5.97 -59.92
C ALA A 478 22.53 5.97 -58.37
N ALA A 479 22.81 7.12 -57.73
CA ALA A 479 22.60 7.39 -56.31
C ALA A 479 21.80 8.70 -56.09
N ALA A 480 20.91 8.72 -55.08
CA ALA A 480 20.11 9.89 -54.69
C ALA A 480 20.17 10.15 -53.17
N VAL A 481 20.13 11.45 -52.82
CA VAL A 481 20.17 12.07 -51.49
C VAL A 481 18.74 12.31 -50.96
N LEU A 482 18.53 12.25 -49.64
CA LEU A 482 17.34 12.75 -48.95
C LEU A 482 17.74 13.73 -47.85
N GLU A 483 17.05 14.88 -47.81
CA GLU A 483 17.12 15.88 -46.73
C GLU A 483 15.83 15.89 -45.88
N ASN A 484 16.03 16.41 -44.67
CA ASN A 484 15.19 16.46 -43.47
C ASN A 484 14.17 17.62 -43.43
N GLU A 485 13.49 17.70 -42.27
CA GLU A 485 12.94 18.89 -41.56
C GLU A 485 11.41 19.08 -41.69
N GLN A 486 10.63 19.51 -40.68
CA GLN A 486 10.95 20.27 -39.46
C GLN A 486 9.74 20.25 -38.47
N ALA A 487 10.03 20.60 -37.21
CA ALA A 487 9.07 20.89 -36.12
C ALA A 487 8.57 22.35 -36.13
N SER A 488 7.55 22.68 -35.33
CA SER A 488 7.34 24.06 -34.84
C SER A 488 6.74 24.12 -33.43
N GLU A 489 7.32 25.00 -32.61
CA GLU A 489 6.93 25.47 -31.26
C GLU A 489 5.58 26.25 -31.31
N THR A 490 4.93 26.71 -30.21
CA THR A 490 5.26 27.98 -29.51
C THR A 490 4.24 28.31 -28.37
N ILE A 491 4.72 28.49 -27.12
CA ILE A 491 4.48 29.57 -26.10
C ILE A 491 3.14 29.77 -25.31
N SER A 492 3.29 29.62 -23.97
CA SER A 492 2.88 30.39 -22.75
C SER A 492 1.57 31.20 -22.60
N LYS A 493 0.99 31.19 -21.37
CA LYS A 493 0.98 32.35 -20.41
C LYS A 493 0.35 32.03 -19.04
N GLU A 494 0.95 32.57 -17.98
CA GLU A 494 0.54 32.56 -16.57
C GLU A 494 -0.50 33.65 -16.23
N THR A 495 -1.27 33.47 -15.14
CA THR A 495 -1.70 34.58 -14.26
C THR A 495 -2.03 34.08 -12.84
N VAL A 496 -1.56 34.84 -11.85
CA VAL A 496 -1.68 34.74 -10.37
C VAL A 496 -3.06 35.22 -9.88
N LEU A 497 -3.53 34.79 -8.69
CA LEU A 497 -4.37 35.58 -7.77
C LEU A 497 -4.46 34.95 -6.35
N GLU A 498 -4.80 35.79 -5.38
CA GLU A 498 -4.38 35.79 -3.96
C GLU A 498 -5.33 35.12 -2.93
N ASN A 499 -4.74 34.87 -1.74
CA ASN A 499 -5.27 34.31 -0.49
C ASN A 499 -6.32 35.18 0.23
N LYS A 500 -7.17 34.53 1.05
CA LYS A 500 -7.80 35.13 2.26
C LYS A 500 -7.92 34.11 3.40
N GLU A 501 -7.44 34.52 4.57
CA GLU A 501 -7.46 33.81 5.86
C GLU A 501 -8.81 33.90 6.58
N VAL A 502 -9.09 32.94 7.47
CA VAL A 502 -10.26 32.90 8.37
C VAL A 502 -9.76 32.85 9.82
N GLN A 503 -10.32 33.71 10.67
CA GLN A 503 -9.97 33.90 12.09
C GLN A 503 -10.57 32.80 12.99
N GLU A 504 -9.75 32.26 13.90
CA GLU A 504 -10.16 31.35 14.98
C GLU A 504 -10.65 32.12 16.22
N GLU A 505 -11.76 31.68 16.81
CA GLU A 505 -12.28 32.18 18.08
C GLU A 505 -11.39 31.74 19.25
N THR A 506 -10.86 32.71 20.00
CA THR A 506 -10.04 32.47 21.20
C THR A 506 -10.91 32.20 22.43
N PHE A 507 -10.66 31.08 23.12
CA PHE A 507 -11.32 30.74 24.37
C PHE A 507 -10.65 31.44 25.55
N PRO A 508 -11.40 31.91 26.57
CA PRO A 508 -10.83 32.53 27.76
C PRO A 508 -10.00 31.52 28.58
N GLU A 509 -8.83 31.95 29.05
CA GLU A 509 -7.97 31.18 29.95
C GLU A 509 -8.70 30.87 31.26
N ILE A 510 -8.83 29.59 31.59
CA ILE A 510 -9.39 29.13 32.87
C ILE A 510 -8.25 29.14 33.89
N PRO A 511 -8.35 29.88 35.01
CA PRO A 511 -7.30 29.90 36.01
C PRO A 511 -7.13 28.51 36.63
N ILE A 512 -5.88 28.03 36.70
CA ILE A 512 -5.55 26.80 37.41
C ILE A 512 -5.61 27.07 38.92
N ILE A 513 -6.64 26.54 39.58
CA ILE A 513 -6.81 26.66 41.04
C ILE A 513 -6.15 25.48 41.72
N ILE A 514 -5.09 25.74 42.50
CA ILE A 514 -4.41 24.75 43.35
C ILE A 514 -4.95 24.89 44.77
N LYS A 515 -5.48 23.80 45.35
CA LYS A 515 -5.98 23.74 46.73
C LYS A 515 -5.26 22.66 47.54
N ASP A 516 -4.92 22.99 48.79
CA ASP A 516 -4.36 22.03 49.76
C ASP A 516 -5.42 21.05 50.28
N THR A 517 -6.71 21.43 50.26
CA THR A 517 -7.82 20.57 50.68
C THR A 517 -9.02 20.78 49.77
N TYR A 518 -9.43 19.71 49.08
CA TYR A 518 -10.56 19.74 48.13
C TYR A 518 -11.92 19.43 48.77
N ARG A 519 -11.98 18.60 49.81
CA ARG A 519 -13.22 18.24 50.51
C ARG A 519 -12.89 17.67 51.90
N THR A 520 -13.80 17.81 52.86
CA THR A 520 -13.73 17.08 54.15
C THR A 520 -14.51 15.77 54.10
N HIS A 521 -15.63 15.73 53.37
CA HIS A 521 -16.50 14.56 53.26
C HIS A 521 -16.88 14.26 51.80
N LYS A 522 -17.23 13.00 51.52
CA LYS A 522 -18.06 12.63 50.38
C LYS A 522 -19.53 12.80 50.76
N ILE A 523 -20.36 13.15 49.79
CA ILE A 523 -21.80 13.29 50.03
C ILE A 523 -22.37 11.98 50.57
N SER A 524 -21.92 10.82 50.09
CA SER A 524 -22.34 9.50 50.58
C SER A 524 -22.06 9.24 52.07
N GLN A 525 -21.19 10.02 52.71
CA GLN A 525 -20.84 9.87 54.12
C GLN A 525 -21.72 10.72 55.05
N LEU A 526 -22.48 11.67 54.50
CA LEU A 526 -23.32 12.56 55.30
C LEU A 526 -24.67 11.92 55.64
N ALA A 527 -25.11 12.10 56.86
CA ALA A 527 -26.39 11.65 57.40
C ALA A 527 -26.95 12.70 58.40
N GLU A 528 -28.11 12.42 58.99
CA GLU A 528 -28.73 13.28 60.03
C GLU A 528 -27.82 13.47 61.26
N GLU A 529 -26.88 12.55 61.47
CA GLU A 529 -25.86 12.59 62.53
C GLU A 529 -24.89 13.77 62.39
N ASN A 530 -24.73 14.30 61.17
CA ASN A 530 -23.79 15.38 60.85
C ASN A 530 -24.40 16.77 60.98
N ILE A 531 -25.65 16.90 61.48
CA ILE A 531 -26.28 18.21 61.68
C ILE A 531 -25.43 19.04 62.67
N GLN A 532 -25.22 20.32 62.36
CA GLN A 532 -24.29 21.27 63.01
C GLN A 532 -22.80 21.06 62.70
N GLU A 533 -22.42 20.09 61.87
CA GLU A 533 -21.04 19.90 61.43
C GLU A 533 -20.69 20.87 60.28
N GLU A 534 -19.52 21.49 60.35
CA GLU A 534 -18.98 22.29 59.26
C GLU A 534 -18.28 21.38 58.24
N VAL A 535 -18.72 21.41 56.98
CA VAL A 535 -18.20 20.55 55.93
C VAL A 535 -17.77 21.35 54.70
N LEU A 536 -16.77 20.84 53.99
CA LEU A 536 -16.33 21.30 52.69
C LEU A 536 -16.66 20.22 51.66
N LEU A 537 -17.54 20.53 50.73
CA LEU A 537 -17.95 19.64 49.65
C LEU A 537 -17.47 20.22 48.31
N SER A 538 -16.98 19.36 47.42
CA SER A 538 -16.64 19.74 46.06
C SER A 538 -17.22 18.76 45.07
N GLY A 539 -17.85 19.26 44.01
CA GLY A 539 -18.60 18.44 43.07
C GLY A 539 -19.11 19.22 41.88
N TRP A 540 -19.94 18.54 41.10
CA TRP A 540 -20.59 19.06 39.90
C TRP A 540 -22.00 19.54 40.22
N VAL A 541 -22.34 20.72 39.74
CA VAL A 541 -23.71 21.25 39.77
C VAL A 541 -24.62 20.31 38.97
N ALA A 542 -25.59 19.68 39.62
CA ALA A 542 -26.59 18.83 38.97
C ALA A 542 -27.82 19.64 38.53
N SER A 543 -28.24 20.59 39.35
CA SER A 543 -29.27 21.58 39.00
C SER A 543 -29.14 22.83 39.86
N VAL A 544 -29.67 23.95 39.38
CA VAL A 544 -29.76 25.22 40.12
C VAL A 544 -31.21 25.67 40.09
N ARG A 545 -31.74 26.06 41.24
CA ARG A 545 -33.08 26.63 41.40
C ARG A 545 -32.95 27.99 42.09
N ASP A 546 -33.41 29.04 41.43
CA ASP A 546 -33.35 30.40 41.91
C ASP A 546 -34.75 30.88 42.32
N HIS A 547 -34.88 31.32 43.58
CA HIS A 547 -36.10 31.87 44.18
C HIS A 547 -35.92 33.35 44.57
N GLY A 548 -34.93 34.05 44.02
CA GLY A 548 -34.66 35.47 44.25
C GLY A 548 -33.84 35.73 45.51
N GLU A 549 -34.43 35.50 46.68
CA GLU A 549 -33.73 35.71 47.98
C GLU A 549 -32.96 34.46 48.45
N LEU A 550 -33.31 33.30 47.89
CA LEU A 550 -32.66 32.00 48.13
C LEU A 550 -32.33 31.32 46.81
N MET A 551 -31.15 30.71 46.74
CA MET A 551 -30.75 29.83 45.65
C MET A 551 -30.42 28.45 46.20
N PHE A 552 -30.96 27.42 45.55
CA PHE A 552 -30.68 26.03 45.87
C PHE A 552 -29.88 25.40 44.74
N ILE A 553 -28.71 24.85 45.09
CA ILE A 553 -27.87 24.10 44.16
C ILE A 553 -27.90 22.64 44.57
N ASP A 554 -28.32 21.77 43.67
CA ASP A 554 -28.14 20.33 43.84
C ASP A 554 -26.69 20.00 43.44
N LEU A 555 -25.83 19.75 44.43
CA LEU A 555 -24.43 19.38 44.21
C LEU A 555 -24.29 17.86 44.16
N ARG A 556 -23.68 17.33 43.10
CA ARG A 556 -23.35 15.91 42.96
C ARG A 556 -21.84 15.72 43.09
N ASP A 557 -21.39 14.76 43.89
CA ASP A 557 -19.97 14.43 44.02
C ASP A 557 -19.60 13.13 43.26
N SER A 558 -18.38 12.64 43.48
CA SER A 558 -17.88 11.37 42.89
C SER A 558 -18.65 10.13 43.32
N SER A 559 -19.39 10.17 44.43
CA SER A 559 -20.28 9.07 44.84
C SER A 559 -21.60 9.08 44.06
N TYR A 560 -21.85 10.13 43.27
CA TYR A 560 -23.09 10.43 42.54
C TYR A 560 -24.31 10.68 43.42
N GLU A 561 -24.15 10.69 44.74
CA GLU A 561 -25.16 11.21 45.65
C GLU A 561 -25.30 12.72 45.44
N ILE A 562 -26.52 13.22 45.63
CA ILE A 562 -26.84 14.64 45.52
C ILE A 562 -27.00 15.21 46.94
N PHE A 563 -26.47 16.40 47.16
CA PHE A 563 -26.69 17.20 48.37
C PHE A 563 -27.22 18.57 47.98
N GLN A 564 -28.26 19.03 48.67
CA GLN A 564 -28.76 20.39 48.43
C GLN A 564 -27.92 21.39 49.19
N VAL A 565 -27.47 22.40 48.46
CA VAL A 565 -26.68 23.52 48.95
C VAL A 565 -27.61 24.72 48.92
N ARG A 566 -27.89 25.28 50.08
CA ARG A 566 -28.72 26.47 50.26
C ARG A 566 -27.82 27.70 50.39
N ILE A 567 -28.16 28.71 49.59
CA ILE A 567 -27.45 29.98 49.51
C ILE A 567 -28.48 31.09 49.75
N SER A 568 -28.22 31.97 50.72
CA SER A 568 -29.04 33.15 50.99
C SER A 568 -28.34 34.41 50.50
N ARG A 569 -29.15 35.40 50.09
CA ARG A 569 -28.64 36.73 49.70
C ARG A 569 -27.95 37.46 50.84
N GLU A 570 -28.31 37.13 52.10
CA GLU A 570 -27.61 37.63 53.30
C GLU A 570 -26.15 37.14 53.37
N SER A 571 -25.90 35.87 53.05
CA SER A 571 -24.55 35.29 53.05
C SER A 571 -23.75 35.62 51.77
N PHE A 572 -24.43 35.88 50.66
CA PHE A 572 -23.81 36.16 49.36
C PHE A 572 -24.49 37.35 48.66
N PRO A 573 -23.98 38.59 48.83
CA PRO A 573 -24.55 39.78 48.20
C PRO A 573 -24.53 39.74 46.66
N ASN A 574 -23.59 38.98 46.08
CA ASN A 574 -23.41 38.81 44.63
C ASN A 574 -24.11 37.54 44.10
N ILE A 575 -25.23 37.12 44.69
CA ILE A 575 -25.95 35.90 44.31
C ILE A 575 -26.32 35.87 42.81
N ASP A 576 -26.53 37.04 42.21
CA ASP A 576 -26.86 37.21 40.78
C ASP A 576 -25.72 36.75 39.85
N GLU A 577 -24.46 36.73 40.31
CA GLU A 577 -23.33 36.19 39.54
C GLU A 577 -23.35 34.66 39.46
N LEU A 578 -23.97 34.00 40.45
CA LEU A 578 -24.09 32.54 40.55
C LEU A 578 -25.18 31.97 39.62
N VAL A 579 -26.06 32.82 39.08
CA VAL A 579 -27.06 32.45 38.05
C VAL A 579 -26.40 31.88 36.79
N LYS A 580 -25.11 32.19 36.57
CA LYS A 580 -24.31 31.65 35.46
C LYS A 580 -23.91 30.17 35.63
N LEU A 581 -24.13 29.58 36.80
CA LEU A 581 -23.79 28.17 37.04
C LEU A 581 -24.68 27.24 36.21
N LYS A 582 -24.06 26.62 35.21
CA LYS A 582 -24.69 25.60 34.37
C LYS A 582 -24.51 24.21 34.99
N PRO A 583 -25.38 23.24 34.64
CA PRO A 583 -25.12 21.83 34.94
C PRO A 583 -23.70 21.42 34.53
N GLU A 584 -23.07 20.60 35.36
CA GLU A 584 -21.68 20.12 35.26
C GLU A 584 -20.60 21.18 35.55
N SER A 585 -20.96 22.40 35.99
CA SER A 585 -19.98 23.33 36.56
C SER A 585 -19.42 22.75 37.86
N VAL A 586 -18.12 22.92 38.10
CA VAL A 586 -17.43 22.39 39.28
C VAL A 586 -17.33 23.49 40.32
N ILE A 587 -17.88 23.23 41.51
CA ILE A 587 -17.86 24.17 42.62
C ILE A 587 -17.34 23.50 43.89
N SER A 588 -16.82 24.33 44.79
CA SER A 588 -16.43 23.98 46.16
C SER A 588 -17.26 24.81 47.11
N VAL A 589 -17.96 24.17 48.04
CA VAL A 589 -18.86 24.82 48.99
C VAL A 589 -18.48 24.44 50.40
N LYS A 590 -18.34 25.43 51.27
CA LYS A 590 -18.12 25.28 52.69
C LYS A 590 -19.35 25.78 53.43
N GLY A 591 -19.83 25.02 54.41
CA GLY A 591 -21.03 25.38 55.14
C GLY A 591 -21.33 24.45 56.31
N ILE A 592 -22.43 24.72 57.01
CA ILE A 592 -22.91 23.90 58.13
C ILE A 592 -24.05 23.02 57.64
N VAL A 593 -24.03 21.74 57.99
CA VAL A 593 -25.14 20.83 57.69
C VAL A 593 -26.31 21.16 58.61
N VAL A 594 -27.49 21.38 58.03
CA VAL A 594 -28.73 21.70 58.76
C VAL A 594 -29.84 20.72 58.39
N GLY A 595 -30.77 20.49 59.32
CA GLY A 595 -32.00 19.77 59.03
C GLY A 595 -32.96 20.64 58.21
N ARG A 596 -33.66 20.02 57.24
CA ARG A 596 -34.76 20.67 56.52
C ARG A 596 -36.01 20.69 57.39
N ASN A 597 -36.96 21.56 57.07
CA ASN A 597 -38.29 21.46 57.66
C ASN A 597 -38.97 20.17 57.17
N GLU A 598 -39.88 19.61 57.98
CA GLU A 598 -40.58 18.36 57.63
C GLU A 598 -41.36 18.47 56.31
N ASP A 599 -41.91 19.65 56.01
CA ASP A 599 -42.62 19.94 54.76
C ASP A 599 -41.68 19.99 53.53
N ASP A 600 -40.38 20.15 53.72
CA ASP A 600 -39.34 20.28 52.68
C ASP A 600 -38.53 18.99 52.46
N TYR A 601 -38.95 17.88 53.08
CA TYR A 601 -38.28 16.59 52.95
C TYR A 601 -38.41 16.01 51.52
N ASN A 602 -37.26 15.69 50.92
CA ASN A 602 -37.21 15.09 49.59
C ASN A 602 -36.98 13.57 49.67
N ALA A 603 -38.06 12.78 49.64
CA ALA A 603 -37.98 11.32 49.67
C ALA A 603 -37.21 10.70 48.48
N GLY A 604 -37.02 11.45 47.39
CA GLY A 604 -36.25 11.02 46.22
C GLY A 604 -34.73 11.14 46.36
N LEU A 605 -34.24 11.74 47.46
CA LEU A 605 -32.81 11.90 47.74
C LEU A 605 -32.44 11.22 49.05
N ARG A 606 -31.29 10.53 49.07
CA ARG A 606 -30.74 9.93 50.30
C ARG A 606 -30.53 10.98 51.41
N THR A 607 -30.12 12.17 51.01
CA THR A 607 -29.86 13.32 51.90
C THR A 607 -31.06 14.26 52.00
N GLY A 608 -32.25 13.82 51.59
CA GLY A 608 -33.43 14.67 51.41
C GLY A 608 -33.98 15.32 52.68
N LYS A 609 -33.50 14.94 53.87
CA LYS A 609 -33.85 15.56 55.16
C LYS A 609 -32.84 16.59 55.65
N ILE A 610 -31.69 16.69 55.01
CA ILE A 610 -30.60 17.61 55.37
C ILE A 610 -30.22 18.47 54.17
N GLU A 611 -29.64 19.64 54.44
CA GLU A 611 -29.09 20.54 53.43
C GLU A 611 -27.84 21.25 53.98
N LEU A 612 -27.07 21.88 53.10
CA LEU A 612 -25.90 22.67 53.48
C LEU A 612 -26.28 24.14 53.52
N GLU A 613 -26.26 24.75 54.69
CA GLU A 613 -26.28 26.21 54.80
C GLU A 613 -24.88 26.74 54.51
N THR A 614 -24.74 27.37 53.35
CA THR A 614 -23.42 27.67 52.78
C THR A 614 -22.90 29.01 53.28
N SER A 615 -21.63 29.03 53.70
CA SER A 615 -20.92 30.24 54.12
C SER A 615 -19.86 30.68 53.11
N VAL A 616 -19.29 29.73 52.34
CA VAL A 616 -18.33 30.02 51.26
C VAL A 616 -18.66 29.17 50.04
N LEU A 617 -18.66 29.80 48.86
CA LEU A 617 -18.78 29.11 47.57
C LEU A 617 -17.67 29.60 46.64
N GLU A 618 -16.94 28.67 46.06
CA GLU A 618 -15.92 28.93 45.07
C GLU A 618 -16.22 28.17 43.78
N ILE A 619 -16.16 28.88 42.66
CA ILE A 619 -16.30 28.29 41.33
C ILE A 619 -14.94 27.78 40.90
N LEU A 620 -14.80 26.46 40.79
CA LEU A 620 -13.55 25.83 40.39
C LEU A 620 -13.41 25.75 38.86
N ASN A 621 -14.52 25.48 38.17
CA ASN A 621 -14.57 25.44 36.72
C ASN A 621 -16.00 25.65 36.21
N LEU A 622 -16.18 26.50 35.20
CA LEU A 622 -17.48 26.70 34.57
C LEU A 622 -17.69 25.72 33.43
N SER A 623 -18.87 25.11 33.39
CA SER A 623 -19.23 24.20 32.31
C SER A 623 -19.57 24.97 31.03
N LYS A 624 -19.13 24.45 29.87
CA LYS A 624 -19.66 24.86 28.56
C LYS A 624 -21.12 24.43 28.43
N THR A 625 -21.83 24.98 27.45
CA THR A 625 -23.16 24.45 27.11
C THR A 625 -23.00 22.98 26.68
N LEU A 626 -23.69 22.07 27.37
CA LEU A 626 -23.55 20.64 27.10
C LEU A 626 -24.15 20.30 25.72
N PRO A 627 -23.55 19.35 24.98
CA PRO A 627 -24.05 18.91 23.67
C PRO A 627 -25.42 18.22 23.76
N PHE A 628 -25.81 17.76 24.95
CA PHE A 628 -27.14 17.22 25.26
C PHE A 628 -27.41 17.26 26.77
N GLU A 629 -28.69 17.18 27.14
CA GLU A 629 -29.10 17.00 28.53
C GLU A 629 -28.78 15.59 29.02
N ILE A 630 -27.94 15.45 30.06
CA ILE A 630 -27.51 14.15 30.59
C ILE A 630 -28.70 13.28 31.00
N LYS A 631 -29.75 13.86 31.61
CA LYS A 631 -30.97 13.13 32.01
C LYS A 631 -31.76 12.59 30.82
N ARG A 632 -31.59 13.17 29.62
CA ARG A 632 -32.27 12.76 28.38
C ARG A 632 -31.29 12.25 27.33
N ALA A 633 -30.12 11.78 27.76
CA ALA A 633 -29.08 11.29 26.84
C ALA A 633 -29.62 10.22 25.88
N ALA A 634 -30.48 9.30 26.34
CA ALA A 634 -31.13 8.30 25.50
C ALA A 634 -31.97 8.86 24.34
N LYS A 635 -32.41 10.13 24.39
CA LYS A 635 -33.14 10.81 23.31
C LYS A 635 -32.23 11.55 22.32
N THR A 636 -30.92 11.53 22.55
CA THR A 636 -29.91 12.17 21.71
C THR A 636 -29.38 11.19 20.68
N ASN A 637 -28.99 11.68 19.51
CA ASN A 637 -28.34 10.89 18.48
C ASN A 637 -27.12 10.13 19.03
N GLU A 638 -27.00 8.87 18.66
CA GLU A 638 -25.97 7.95 19.16
C GLU A 638 -24.55 8.39 18.82
N ALA A 639 -24.30 8.95 17.62
CA ALA A 639 -22.97 9.44 17.23
C ALA A 639 -22.50 10.59 18.15
N ILE A 640 -23.41 11.50 18.51
CA ILE A 640 -23.12 12.58 19.46
C ILE A 640 -22.84 12.00 20.86
N ARG A 641 -23.58 10.99 21.28
CA ARG A 641 -23.34 10.30 22.57
C ARG A 641 -22.00 9.59 22.60
N PHE A 642 -21.55 8.98 21.49
CA PHE A 642 -20.23 8.38 21.38
C PHE A 642 -19.11 9.42 21.40
N GLN A 643 -19.26 10.52 20.66
CA GLN A 643 -18.31 11.63 20.67
C GLN A 643 -18.12 12.20 22.09
N TYR A 644 -19.20 12.30 22.87
CA TYR A 644 -19.18 12.79 24.25
C TYR A 644 -19.48 11.67 25.26
N LYS A 645 -18.89 10.49 25.06
CA LYS A 645 -19.16 9.29 25.87
C LYS A 645 -18.95 9.49 27.37
N PHE A 646 -18.00 10.34 27.75
CA PHE A 646 -17.76 10.70 29.16
C PHE A 646 -18.95 11.43 29.82
N LEU A 647 -19.78 12.15 29.06
CA LEU A 647 -21.04 12.73 29.53
C LEU A 647 -22.17 11.70 29.54
N ASP A 648 -22.22 10.82 28.53
CA ASP A 648 -23.21 9.74 28.47
C ASP A 648 -23.04 8.75 29.65
N HIS A 649 -21.80 8.45 30.05
CA HIS A 649 -21.51 7.65 31.25
C HIS A 649 -21.99 8.29 32.57
N ARG A 650 -22.27 9.60 32.59
CA ARG A 650 -22.86 10.28 33.75
C ARG A 650 -24.39 10.14 33.80
N ASN A 651 -25.02 9.64 32.73
CA ASN A 651 -26.43 9.26 32.74
C ASN A 651 -26.65 8.09 33.70
N GLU A 652 -27.76 8.11 34.43
CA GLU A 652 -28.04 7.13 35.48
C GLU A 652 -28.20 5.69 34.93
N GLU A 653 -28.88 5.51 33.81
CA GLU A 653 -29.13 4.18 33.21
C GLU A 653 -27.82 3.55 32.71
N VAL A 654 -27.03 4.32 31.96
CA VAL A 654 -25.73 3.89 31.42
C VAL A 654 -24.78 3.55 32.57
N ARG A 655 -24.70 4.42 33.58
CA ARG A 655 -23.87 4.18 34.76
C ARG A 655 -24.31 2.94 35.53
N ARG A 656 -25.62 2.74 35.72
CA ARG A 656 -26.18 1.57 36.40
C ARG A 656 -25.77 0.28 35.68
N ALA A 657 -25.80 0.27 34.36
CA ALA A 657 -25.33 -0.87 33.56
C ALA A 657 -23.83 -1.14 33.78
N ILE A 658 -22.98 -0.11 33.76
CA ILE A 658 -21.53 -0.23 34.00
C ILE A 658 -21.23 -0.75 35.42
N VAL A 659 -21.89 -0.17 36.43
CA VAL A 659 -21.73 -0.60 37.83
C VAL A 659 -22.19 -2.04 38.02
N ASN A 660 -23.31 -2.44 37.40
CA ASN A 660 -23.77 -3.83 37.44
C ASN A 660 -22.79 -4.79 36.77
N ARG A 661 -22.22 -4.41 35.62
CA ARG A 661 -21.19 -5.20 34.95
C ARG A 661 -19.96 -5.39 35.85
N HIS A 662 -19.48 -4.32 36.50
CA HIS A 662 -18.39 -4.42 37.46
C HIS A 662 -18.72 -5.39 38.60
N LYS A 663 -19.91 -5.27 39.21
CA LYS A 663 -20.35 -6.15 40.31
C LYS A 663 -20.40 -7.62 39.88
N VAL A 664 -20.91 -7.91 38.68
CA VAL A 664 -20.97 -9.28 38.14
C VAL A 664 -19.57 -9.83 37.89
N ILE A 665 -18.69 -9.07 37.23
CA ILE A 665 -17.31 -9.50 36.97
C ILE A 665 -16.56 -9.72 38.28
N LYS A 666 -16.71 -8.81 39.25
CA LYS A 666 -16.10 -8.96 40.57
C LYS A 666 -16.60 -10.22 41.26
N LEU A 667 -17.91 -10.47 41.28
CA LEU A 667 -18.48 -11.67 41.87
C LEU A 667 -17.92 -12.95 41.23
N LEU A 668 -17.80 -12.97 39.90
CA LEU A 668 -17.20 -14.12 39.19
C LEU A 668 -15.74 -14.32 39.59
N ARG A 669 -14.96 -13.23 39.67
CA ARG A 669 -13.56 -13.29 40.12
C ARG A 669 -13.44 -13.75 41.57
N ASP A 670 -14.29 -13.25 42.46
CA ASP A 670 -14.33 -13.66 43.86
C ASP A 670 -14.64 -15.17 43.96
N ILE A 671 -15.59 -15.69 43.17
CA ILE A 671 -15.89 -17.13 43.12
C ILE A 671 -14.70 -17.94 42.58
N LEU A 672 -14.04 -17.45 41.53
CA LEU A 672 -12.86 -18.14 40.98
C LEU A 672 -11.69 -18.15 41.97
N ASP A 673 -11.46 -17.05 42.67
CA ASP A 673 -10.46 -16.92 43.73
C ASP A 673 -10.77 -17.87 44.90
N GLU A 674 -12.03 -17.97 45.32
CA GLU A 674 -12.51 -18.94 46.33
C GLU A 674 -12.27 -20.41 45.90
N GLU A 675 -12.28 -20.69 44.60
CA GLU A 675 -11.98 -22.00 44.01
C GLU A 675 -10.48 -22.17 43.65
N GLU A 676 -9.61 -21.33 44.20
CA GLU A 676 -8.15 -21.36 44.02
C GLU A 676 -7.68 -21.14 42.56
N PHE A 677 -8.51 -20.57 41.69
CA PHE A 677 -8.08 -20.16 40.34
C PHE A 677 -7.20 -18.91 40.42
N LEU A 678 -6.01 -18.97 39.82
CA LEU A 678 -5.12 -17.83 39.70
C LEU A 678 -5.40 -17.03 38.43
N GLU A 679 -5.92 -15.81 38.58
CA GLU A 679 -5.99 -14.83 37.49
C GLU A 679 -4.61 -14.17 37.32
N ILE A 680 -3.86 -14.61 36.31
CA ILE A 680 -2.53 -14.09 35.98
C ILE A 680 -2.67 -13.12 34.80
N GLU A 681 -2.46 -11.83 35.04
CA GLU A 681 -2.11 -10.91 33.95
C GLU A 681 -0.67 -11.22 33.53
N THR A 682 -0.51 -11.70 32.29
CA THR A 682 0.82 -11.88 31.72
C THR A 682 1.46 -10.50 31.53
N PRO A 683 2.75 -10.32 31.89
CA PRO A 683 3.46 -9.04 31.78
C PRO A 683 3.38 -8.39 30.40
#